data_AF-A0A971PII1-F1
#
_entry.id   AF-A0A971PII1-F1
#
_cell.length_a   1.000
_cell.length_b   1.000
_cell.length_c   1.000
_cell.angle_alpha   90.00
_cell.angle_beta   90.00
_cell.angle_gamma   90.00
#
_symmetry.space_group_name_H-M   'P 1'
#
loop_
_entity.id
_entity.type
_entity.pdbx_description
1 polymer ?
#
loop_
_entity_poly.entity_id
_entity_poly.type
_entity_poly.pdbx_seq_one_letter_code
_entity_poly.pdbx_strand_id
1 'polypeptide(L)'
;MTADRRWTTQTGRGRNRRGPRGLGPLGRLAAAASLAVSLLGAGRAAALQCEGEKVTAVAVMGNRTVSDTLIFNKLETREEGLFSEETVRADVTRLYELGYFANISVDVERAEGGVKVAYVVKEKPELREIGFKGNAALSTERLRREMKSKPGEALNERLLVEDQDALSKLYAAEGFPAAEVRYEIVTHTERPEAIAVFTVREGERQAISRIVFSGNDHVPAKRLVTLMQTKRRAPWPLFKWPLSYLYSTGLLDEDAFSDDLERIRAYYASLGYVDMKYGAVEKKLSPDGRFIDIEIAVEEGGTYQVGEVTISGNKIYDTDELRRALTMGPDSVFSPNALQADINAVRALYFAKGHTDAEIASEKRLNPETGRIDIAYAVKEYDPYYVGRIDIRGNTRTKDHVIRREIGVMPGDVFNALKIQRSRERLENTGYFDSVKVASSPGEEGRTQNLSVDLEEGKTGQLSFGAGFSSIDGFIGFAEIAQSNFDALNLPYFTGGGQKLRVRAELGFERQDFLFSFTEPYFMGRKLAAGFDLYSRNSQYLSDYFNEDRLGGDLRLGKAFGEFYRGDVVYKMENVRMDVDDDASAEMRAEDGDSLISSVSFGLSRDTRDSIVFPHRGDVSSVTAEFAGLGGDAEFVKIEAMASQYFVPIESFPDHVVRVAGTAGLGRAYGDSSDIPMSERFFLGGGDSIRGFEYRDVGPRDSNDEPIGGEAMIAGSLEYTFPLVSKIRGAAFFDMGNVYSTPSDFMDGIVASVGMGVRLNLPVGPIKLDYGIPIITDDWTEGENGAFSFNVGTIF
;
A
#
# COMPACT_ATOMS: atom_id res chain seq x y z
N MET A 1 50.60 -59.93 11.21
CA MET A 1 50.81 -60.78 12.40
C MET A 1 49.48 -60.88 13.13
N THR A 2 49.02 -62.13 13.34
CA THR A 2 48.06 -62.62 14.35
C THR A 2 46.71 -61.90 14.51
N ALA A 3 45.59 -62.47 14.03
CA ALA A 3 44.74 -63.48 14.71
C ALA A 3 43.58 -62.75 15.44
N ASP A 4 42.30 -63.16 15.47
CA ASP A 4 41.62 -64.40 15.12
C ASP A 4 40.08 -64.18 15.20
N ARG A 5 39.33 -65.16 14.67
CA ARG A 5 37.92 -65.57 14.97
C ARG A 5 36.72 -65.00 14.21
N ARG A 6 36.43 -65.78 13.16
CA ARG A 6 35.16 -66.29 12.62
C ARG A 6 34.03 -66.49 13.66
N TRP A 7 32.79 -66.29 13.19
CA TRP A 7 31.73 -67.30 13.23
C TRP A 7 30.99 -67.36 11.89
N THR A 8 30.81 -68.60 11.43
CA THR A 8 30.14 -69.06 10.21
C THR A 8 28.82 -69.72 10.57
N THR A 9 27.79 -69.55 9.72
CA THR A 9 26.85 -70.63 9.37
C THR A 9 26.27 -70.42 7.97
N GLN A 10 26.67 -71.32 7.06
CA GLN A 10 25.90 -71.75 5.89
C GLN A 10 24.65 -72.54 6.37
N THR A 11 23.58 -72.85 5.63
CA THR A 11 23.45 -73.41 4.27
C THR A 11 21.97 -73.33 3.84
N GLY A 12 21.67 -73.40 2.54
CA GLY A 12 20.30 -73.71 2.07
C GLY A 12 20.03 -73.46 0.59
N ARG A 13 20.45 -74.39 -0.27
CA ARG A 13 20.22 -74.45 -1.73
C ARG A 13 18.72 -74.43 -2.11
N GLY A 14 18.39 -73.92 -3.31
CA GLY A 14 17.23 -74.45 -4.04
C GLY A 14 16.63 -73.65 -5.22
N ARG A 15 17.23 -73.81 -6.41
CA ARG A 15 16.58 -73.96 -7.73
C ARG A 15 15.52 -72.95 -8.25
N ASN A 16 15.89 -72.38 -9.40
CA ASN A 16 15.14 -72.29 -10.67
C ASN A 16 13.67 -71.82 -10.65
N ARG A 17 13.40 -70.71 -11.36
CA ARG A 17 12.93 -70.77 -12.77
C ARG A 17 12.96 -69.39 -13.42
N ARG A 18 13.51 -69.37 -14.64
CA ARG A 18 13.45 -68.26 -15.60
C ARG A 18 11.99 -68.04 -16.04
N GLY A 19 11.56 -66.78 -16.09
CA GLY A 19 10.42 -66.29 -16.85
C GLY A 19 10.87 -65.13 -17.76
N PRO A 20 10.29 -64.95 -18.96
CA PRO A 20 10.98 -64.33 -20.08
C PRO A 20 10.82 -62.81 -20.20
N ARG A 21 11.73 -62.25 -21.01
CA ARG A 21 11.84 -60.88 -21.50
C ARG A 21 10.53 -60.37 -22.12
N GLY A 22 10.17 -59.12 -21.78
CA GLY A 22 9.13 -58.36 -22.45
C GLY A 22 9.58 -57.90 -23.84
N LEU A 23 8.66 -58.01 -24.81
CA LEU A 23 8.69 -57.37 -26.12
C LEU A 23 7.69 -56.21 -26.09
N GLY A 24 8.06 -55.11 -26.75
CA GLY A 24 7.33 -53.84 -26.78
C GLY A 24 6.00 -53.86 -27.55
N PRO A 25 5.26 -52.75 -27.53
CA PRO A 25 3.89 -52.68 -27.99
C PRO A 25 3.86 -52.33 -29.47
N LEU A 26 3.28 -53.21 -30.29
CA LEU A 26 2.56 -52.87 -31.52
C LEU A 26 1.86 -54.14 -32.04
N GLY A 27 0.52 -54.09 -32.07
CA GLY A 27 -0.31 -55.00 -32.84
C GLY A 27 -0.76 -56.29 -32.13
N ARG A 28 -1.95 -56.23 -31.50
CA ARG A 28 -2.97 -57.29 -31.64
C ARG A 28 -4.35 -56.76 -31.27
N LEU A 29 -5.13 -56.53 -32.32
CA LEU A 29 -6.59 -56.45 -32.33
C LEU A 29 -7.23 -57.77 -31.86
N ALA A 30 -8.49 -57.64 -31.47
CA ALA A 30 -9.54 -58.66 -31.37
C ALA A 30 -9.62 -59.47 -30.05
N ALA A 31 -10.49 -59.00 -29.14
CA ALA A 31 -11.71 -59.71 -28.72
C ALA A 31 -12.24 -59.15 -27.39
N ALA A 32 -13.06 -58.09 -27.44
CA ALA A 32 -14.04 -57.73 -26.39
C ALA A 32 -15.00 -56.61 -26.85
N ALA A 33 -15.41 -56.60 -28.13
CA ALA A 33 -16.24 -55.54 -28.72
C ALA A 33 -17.62 -56.05 -29.18
N SER A 34 -18.21 -57.04 -28.50
CA SER A 34 -19.46 -57.67 -28.97
C SER A 34 -20.53 -57.86 -27.88
N LEU A 35 -20.38 -57.26 -26.70
CA LEU A 35 -21.41 -57.31 -25.65
C LEU A 35 -21.49 -56.00 -24.85
N ALA A 36 -21.55 -54.86 -25.54
CA ALA A 36 -21.92 -53.57 -24.92
C ALA A 36 -22.61 -52.59 -25.89
N VAL A 37 -22.86 -52.99 -27.14
CA VAL A 37 -23.57 -52.15 -28.13
C VAL A 37 -25.09 -52.43 -28.15
N SER A 38 -25.55 -53.50 -27.49
CA SER A 38 -26.96 -53.88 -27.46
C SER A 38 -27.78 -53.28 -26.29
N LEU A 39 -27.16 -52.63 -25.30
CA LEU A 39 -27.87 -52.01 -24.17
C LEU A 39 -28.03 -50.49 -24.26
N LEU A 40 -27.22 -49.80 -25.07
CA LEU A 40 -27.39 -48.35 -25.34
C LEU A 40 -28.34 -48.07 -26.52
N GLY A 41 -28.60 -49.04 -27.38
CA GLY A 41 -29.52 -48.91 -28.52
C GLY A 41 -31.01 -49.00 -28.15
N ALA A 42 -31.36 -49.73 -27.08
CA ALA A 42 -32.75 -49.92 -26.67
C ALA A 42 -33.33 -48.70 -25.91
N GLY A 43 -32.54 -48.02 -25.07
CA GLY A 43 -32.97 -46.83 -24.33
C GLY A 43 -33.19 -45.60 -25.22
N ARG A 44 -32.35 -45.41 -26.25
CA ARG A 44 -32.51 -44.31 -27.22
C ARG A 44 -33.76 -44.45 -28.08
N ALA A 45 -34.12 -45.68 -28.47
CA ALA A 45 -35.32 -45.92 -29.27
C ALA A 45 -36.62 -45.72 -28.48
N ALA A 46 -36.61 -45.93 -27.16
CA ALA A 46 -37.75 -45.71 -26.27
C ALA A 46 -37.97 -44.22 -25.94
N ALA A 47 -36.90 -43.45 -25.71
CA ALA A 47 -36.99 -42.01 -25.43
C ALA A 47 -37.57 -41.20 -26.60
N LEU A 48 -37.18 -41.51 -27.84
CA LEU A 48 -37.71 -40.88 -29.07
C LEU A 48 -39.22 -41.15 -29.31
N GLN A 49 -39.78 -42.18 -28.69
CA GLN A 49 -41.22 -42.51 -28.80
C GLN A 49 -42.08 -41.81 -27.75
N CYS A 50 -41.47 -41.22 -26.72
CA CYS A 50 -42.15 -40.64 -25.56
C CYS A 50 -42.25 -39.10 -25.61
N GLU A 51 -41.73 -38.47 -26.67
CA GLU A 51 -41.72 -37.01 -26.85
C GLU A 51 -43.16 -36.45 -26.83
N GLY A 52 -43.41 -35.48 -25.95
CA GLY A 52 -44.72 -34.87 -25.77
C GLY A 52 -45.72 -35.69 -24.93
N GLU A 53 -45.34 -36.85 -24.39
CA GLU A 53 -46.15 -37.57 -23.39
C GLU A 53 -46.09 -36.89 -22.02
N LYS A 54 -47.13 -37.05 -21.20
CA LYS A 54 -47.20 -36.44 -19.86
C LYS A 54 -46.26 -37.15 -18.89
N VAL A 55 -45.44 -36.42 -18.15
CA VAL A 55 -44.58 -36.97 -17.09
C VAL A 55 -45.43 -37.26 -15.86
N THR A 56 -45.59 -38.54 -15.50
CA THR A 56 -46.44 -38.98 -14.39
C THR A 56 -45.69 -39.07 -13.06
N ALA A 57 -44.37 -39.26 -13.10
CA ALA A 57 -43.53 -39.29 -11.91
C ALA A 57 -42.07 -38.97 -12.26
N VAL A 58 -41.39 -38.23 -11.37
CA VAL A 58 -39.94 -37.99 -11.44
C VAL A 58 -39.27 -38.60 -10.21
N ALA A 59 -38.34 -39.52 -10.42
CA ALA A 59 -37.61 -40.18 -9.34
C ALA A 59 -36.11 -39.88 -9.44
N VAL A 60 -35.44 -39.83 -8.29
CA VAL A 60 -33.99 -39.81 -8.20
C VAL A 60 -33.54 -41.04 -7.42
N MET A 61 -32.51 -41.74 -7.90
CA MET A 61 -32.00 -42.96 -7.29
C MET A 61 -30.49 -42.94 -7.24
N GLY A 62 -29.91 -43.45 -6.15
CA GLY A 62 -28.45 -43.66 -6.02
C GLY A 62 -27.69 -42.54 -5.32
N ASN A 63 -28.33 -41.42 -5.00
CA ASN A 63 -27.81 -40.43 -4.06
C ASN A 63 -27.85 -40.97 -2.62
N ARG A 64 -26.90 -40.53 -1.80
CA ARG A 64 -26.71 -40.94 -0.40
C ARG A 64 -26.45 -39.73 0.48
N THR A 65 -25.59 -38.83 0.04
CA THR A 65 -25.20 -37.62 0.78
C THR A 65 -25.88 -36.37 0.22
N VAL A 66 -26.16 -36.33 -1.08
CA VAL A 66 -26.89 -35.23 -1.71
C VAL A 66 -28.38 -35.42 -1.48
N SER A 67 -29.05 -34.42 -0.90
CA SER A 67 -30.49 -34.49 -0.64
C SER A 67 -31.31 -34.51 -1.93
N ASP A 68 -32.38 -35.31 -1.96
CA ASP A 68 -33.37 -35.36 -3.05
C ASP A 68 -33.86 -33.96 -3.43
N THR A 69 -34.16 -33.11 -2.44
CA THR A 69 -34.67 -31.74 -2.64
C THR A 69 -33.74 -30.87 -3.48
N LEU A 70 -32.43 -30.96 -3.27
CA LEU A 70 -31.44 -30.19 -4.03
C LEU A 70 -31.42 -30.62 -5.50
N ILE A 71 -31.52 -31.93 -5.73
CA ILE A 71 -31.55 -32.52 -7.08
C ILE A 71 -32.84 -32.09 -7.78
N PHE A 72 -34.00 -32.27 -7.14
CA PHE A 72 -35.30 -31.88 -7.70
C PHE A 72 -35.41 -30.38 -8.00
N ASN A 73 -34.83 -29.51 -7.16
CA ASN A 73 -34.84 -28.06 -7.40
C ASN A 73 -34.04 -27.65 -8.63
N LYS A 74 -33.05 -28.45 -9.02
CA LYS A 74 -32.20 -28.18 -10.19
C LYS A 74 -32.78 -28.75 -11.49
N LEU A 75 -33.76 -29.66 -11.37
CA LEU A 75 -34.47 -30.25 -12.50
C LEU A 75 -35.59 -29.33 -13.03
N GLU A 76 -35.66 -29.24 -14.35
CA GLU A 76 -36.73 -28.62 -15.12
C GLU A 76 -37.83 -29.64 -15.47
N THR A 77 -37.48 -30.92 -15.60
CA THR A 77 -38.47 -32.00 -15.68
C THR A 77 -39.31 -32.05 -14.40
N ARG A 78 -40.63 -31.94 -14.54
CA ARG A 78 -41.60 -31.94 -13.43
C ARG A 78 -42.72 -32.92 -13.69
N GLU A 79 -43.27 -33.46 -12.61
CA GLU A 79 -44.53 -34.19 -12.66
C GLU A 79 -45.62 -33.30 -13.26
N GLU A 80 -46.52 -33.90 -14.03
CA GLU A 80 -47.59 -33.26 -14.80
C GLU A 80 -47.13 -32.41 -16.01
N GLY A 81 -45.82 -32.27 -16.23
CA GLY A 81 -45.24 -31.62 -17.42
C GLY A 81 -45.23 -32.51 -18.67
N LEU A 82 -44.76 -31.98 -19.80
CA LEU A 82 -44.54 -32.77 -21.02
C LEU A 82 -43.10 -33.29 -21.06
N PHE A 83 -42.93 -34.54 -21.44
CA PHE A 83 -41.61 -35.15 -21.61
C PHE A 83 -40.94 -34.58 -22.86
N SER A 84 -39.72 -34.09 -22.70
CA SER A 84 -38.85 -33.72 -23.81
C SER A 84 -37.43 -34.23 -23.59
N GLU A 85 -36.88 -34.90 -24.59
CA GLU A 85 -35.49 -35.38 -24.55
C GLU A 85 -34.49 -34.22 -24.40
N GLU A 86 -34.81 -33.05 -24.96
CA GLU A 86 -33.97 -31.84 -24.83
C GLU A 86 -33.92 -31.36 -23.38
N THR A 87 -35.07 -31.28 -22.71
CA THR A 87 -35.17 -30.90 -21.29
C THR A 87 -34.44 -31.90 -20.39
N VAL A 88 -34.60 -33.21 -20.64
CA VAL A 88 -33.90 -34.26 -19.87
C VAL A 88 -32.38 -34.18 -20.07
N ARG A 89 -31.91 -33.88 -21.29
CA ARG A 89 -30.48 -33.68 -21.55
C ARG A 89 -29.94 -32.44 -20.84
N ALA A 90 -30.68 -31.33 -20.89
CA ALA A 90 -30.33 -30.11 -20.17
C ALA A 90 -30.32 -30.33 -18.65
N ASP A 91 -31.24 -31.15 -18.12
CA ASP A 91 -31.27 -31.58 -16.74
C ASP A 91 -30.03 -32.36 -16.33
N VAL A 92 -29.60 -33.33 -17.15
CA VAL A 92 -28.35 -34.05 -16.92
C VAL A 92 -27.17 -33.08 -16.88
N THR A 93 -27.09 -32.11 -17.80
CA THR A 93 -26.05 -31.07 -17.78
C THR A 93 -26.10 -30.25 -16.50
N ARG A 94 -27.27 -29.74 -16.10
CA ARG A 94 -27.46 -28.97 -14.85
C ARG A 94 -27.09 -29.76 -13.59
N LEU A 95 -27.34 -31.07 -13.58
CA LEU A 95 -26.94 -31.93 -12.47
C LEU A 95 -25.43 -32.19 -12.45
N TYR A 96 -24.79 -32.32 -13.61
CA TYR A 96 -23.32 -32.38 -13.68
C TYR A 96 -22.66 -31.07 -13.22
N GLU A 97 -23.28 -29.92 -13.51
CA GLU A 97 -22.83 -28.60 -13.03
C GLU A 97 -22.86 -28.45 -11.50
N LEU A 98 -23.69 -29.24 -10.79
CA LEU A 98 -23.65 -29.29 -9.32
C LEU A 98 -22.34 -29.87 -8.79
N GLY A 99 -21.58 -30.60 -9.62
CA GLY A 99 -20.25 -31.09 -9.29
C GLY A 99 -20.21 -32.34 -8.40
N TYR A 100 -21.33 -32.79 -7.84
CA TYR A 100 -21.42 -33.90 -6.88
C TYR A 100 -21.44 -35.31 -7.50
N PHE A 101 -21.73 -35.45 -8.80
CA PHE A 101 -21.99 -36.76 -9.41
C PHE A 101 -20.85 -37.19 -10.36
N ALA A 102 -20.45 -38.44 -10.25
CA ALA A 102 -19.46 -39.09 -11.12
C ALA A 102 -20.12 -39.64 -12.39
N ASN A 103 -21.36 -40.11 -12.28
CA ASN A 103 -22.16 -40.58 -13.41
C ASN A 103 -23.64 -40.27 -13.18
N ILE A 104 -24.35 -39.91 -14.25
CA ILE A 104 -25.79 -39.68 -14.24
C ILE A 104 -26.36 -40.42 -15.45
N SER A 105 -27.24 -41.38 -15.21
CA SER A 105 -28.04 -42.04 -16.24
C SER A 105 -29.51 -41.74 -16.02
N VAL A 106 -30.28 -41.69 -17.10
CA VAL A 106 -31.72 -41.44 -17.04
C VAL A 106 -32.44 -42.64 -17.60
N ASP A 107 -33.26 -43.27 -16.75
CA ASP A 107 -34.13 -44.36 -17.13
C ASP A 107 -35.54 -43.80 -17.37
N VAL A 108 -36.06 -44.07 -18.56
CA VAL A 108 -37.38 -43.57 -19.01
C VAL A 108 -38.28 -44.78 -19.26
N GLU A 109 -39.37 -44.87 -18.50
CA GLU A 109 -40.32 -45.99 -18.56
C GLU A 109 -41.74 -45.48 -18.81
N ARG A 110 -42.47 -46.10 -19.75
CA ARG A 110 -43.91 -45.82 -19.94
C ARG A 110 -44.72 -46.43 -18.80
N ALA A 111 -45.64 -45.66 -18.25
CA ALA A 111 -46.58 -46.06 -17.20
C ALA A 111 -48.03 -45.74 -17.63
N GLU A 112 -49.03 -46.24 -16.91
CA GLU A 112 -50.43 -45.90 -17.19
C GLU A 112 -50.63 -44.38 -17.12
N GLY A 113 -51.00 -43.76 -18.24
CA GLY A 113 -51.28 -42.32 -18.33
C GLY A 113 -50.08 -41.42 -18.67
N GLY A 114 -48.88 -41.97 -18.95
CA GLY A 114 -47.73 -41.19 -19.41
C GLY A 114 -46.37 -41.85 -19.14
N VAL A 115 -45.36 -41.05 -18.79
CA VAL A 115 -43.95 -41.47 -18.69
C VAL A 115 -43.39 -41.20 -17.29
N LYS A 116 -42.65 -42.16 -16.75
CA LYS A 116 -41.85 -42.02 -15.53
C LYS A 116 -40.39 -41.78 -15.91
N VAL A 117 -39.79 -40.73 -15.35
CA VAL A 117 -38.39 -40.37 -15.56
C VAL A 117 -37.61 -40.59 -14.27
N ALA A 118 -36.62 -41.47 -14.30
CA ALA A 118 -35.78 -41.78 -13.14
C ALA A 118 -34.32 -41.38 -13.40
N TYR A 119 -33.83 -40.41 -12.63
CA TYR A 119 -32.42 -40.00 -12.65
C TYR A 119 -31.61 -40.89 -11.71
N VAL A 120 -30.82 -41.80 -12.28
CA VAL A 120 -29.92 -42.69 -11.54
C VAL A 120 -28.54 -42.03 -11.44
N VAL A 121 -28.19 -41.57 -10.25
CA VAL A 121 -26.95 -40.84 -9.99
C VAL A 121 -25.96 -41.69 -9.21
N LYS A 122 -24.67 -41.55 -9.54
CA LYS A 122 -23.56 -42.07 -8.75
C LYS A 122 -22.78 -40.88 -8.20
N GLU A 123 -22.88 -40.64 -6.90
CA GLU A 123 -22.14 -39.58 -6.23
C GLU A 123 -20.62 -39.79 -6.34
N LYS A 124 -19.89 -38.68 -6.42
CA LYS A 124 -18.43 -38.66 -6.22
C LYS A 124 -18.15 -38.90 -4.74
N PRO A 125 -17.04 -39.59 -4.41
CA PRO A 125 -16.64 -39.71 -3.02
C PRO A 125 -16.29 -38.33 -2.45
N GLU A 126 -16.53 -38.17 -1.14
CA GLU A 126 -16.10 -36.98 -0.40
C GLU A 126 -14.57 -37.04 -0.17
N LEU A 127 -13.89 -35.92 -0.40
CA LEU A 127 -12.47 -35.78 -0.09
C LEU A 127 -12.32 -35.61 1.43
N ARG A 128 -12.04 -36.70 2.13
CA ARG A 128 -11.96 -36.70 3.59
C ARG A 128 -10.69 -36.03 4.11
N GLU A 129 -9.57 -36.28 3.44
CA GLU A 129 -8.26 -35.79 3.88
C GLU A 129 -7.34 -35.56 2.68
N ILE A 130 -6.48 -34.55 2.82
CA ILE A 130 -5.34 -34.28 1.93
C ILE A 130 -4.06 -34.48 2.73
N GLY A 131 -3.32 -35.52 2.36
CA GLY A 131 -2.04 -35.90 2.95
C GLY A 131 -0.86 -35.48 2.07
N PHE A 132 0.30 -35.26 2.69
CA PHE A 132 1.54 -34.92 2.01
C PHE A 132 2.67 -35.84 2.46
N LYS A 133 3.55 -36.20 1.53
CA LYS A 133 4.73 -37.03 1.79
C LYS A 133 5.93 -36.48 1.03
N GLY A 134 7.07 -36.39 1.71
CA GLY A 134 8.33 -35.93 1.11
C GLY A 134 8.49 -34.40 1.09
N ASN A 135 7.60 -33.66 1.75
CA ASN A 135 7.67 -32.21 1.90
C ASN A 135 8.53 -31.79 3.11
N ALA A 136 9.84 -32.04 3.07
CA ALA A 136 10.74 -31.67 4.17
C ALA A 136 11.09 -30.17 4.17
N ALA A 137 11.15 -29.53 3.00
CA ALA A 137 11.52 -28.13 2.85
C ALA A 137 10.36 -27.17 3.12
N LEU A 138 9.11 -27.57 2.85
CA LEU A 138 7.91 -26.74 3.02
C LEU A 138 6.90 -27.38 3.99
N SER A 139 6.36 -26.57 4.91
CA SER A 139 5.38 -27.06 5.87
C SER A 139 4.05 -27.43 5.20
N THR A 140 3.38 -28.44 5.76
CA THR A 140 2.08 -28.92 5.27
C THR A 140 1.03 -27.81 5.23
N GLU A 141 1.01 -26.89 6.21
CA GLU A 141 0.12 -25.73 6.24
C GLU A 141 0.39 -24.74 5.09
N ARG A 142 1.64 -24.60 4.65
CA ARG A 142 1.98 -23.75 3.51
C ARG A 142 1.45 -24.37 2.22
N LEU A 143 1.64 -25.67 2.01
CA LEU A 143 1.12 -26.39 0.85
C LEU A 143 -0.41 -26.33 0.81
N ARG A 144 -1.08 -26.57 1.93
CA ARG A 144 -2.56 -26.50 2.02
C ARG A 144 -3.14 -25.12 1.69
N ARG A 145 -2.43 -24.03 2.01
CA ARG A 145 -2.89 -22.66 1.69
C ARG A 145 -2.84 -22.35 0.20
N GLU A 146 -1.95 -23.01 -0.55
CA GLU A 146 -1.81 -22.81 -1.99
C GLU A 146 -2.84 -23.63 -2.79
N MET A 147 -3.38 -24.70 -2.19
CA MET A 147 -4.35 -25.57 -2.83
C MET A 147 -5.77 -24.98 -2.85
N LYS A 148 -6.51 -25.30 -3.90
CA LYS A 148 -7.94 -25.02 -4.07
C LYS A 148 -8.80 -26.13 -3.46
N SER A 149 -8.37 -27.39 -3.54
CA SER A 149 -9.15 -28.51 -2.99
C SER A 149 -9.17 -28.48 -1.46
N LYS A 150 -10.36 -28.71 -0.87
CA LYS A 150 -10.53 -28.73 0.59
C LYS A 150 -11.13 -30.05 1.08
N PRO A 151 -10.68 -30.53 2.26
CA PRO A 151 -11.39 -31.62 2.94
C PRO A 151 -12.86 -31.28 3.17
N GLY A 152 -13.75 -32.26 2.99
CA GLY A 152 -15.21 -32.11 3.12
C GLY A 152 -15.95 -31.79 1.81
N GLU A 153 -15.22 -31.53 0.72
CA GLU A 153 -15.81 -31.28 -0.60
C GLU A 153 -15.89 -32.57 -1.44
N ALA A 154 -16.75 -32.60 -2.45
CA ALA A 154 -16.80 -33.71 -3.40
C ALA A 154 -15.49 -33.81 -4.21
N LEU A 155 -14.94 -35.02 -4.35
CA LEU A 155 -13.68 -35.26 -5.05
C LEU A 155 -13.73 -34.71 -6.48
N ASN A 156 -12.87 -33.74 -6.76
CA ASN A 156 -12.74 -33.13 -8.08
C ASN A 156 -11.32 -33.30 -8.61
N GLU A 157 -11.12 -34.29 -9.47
CA GLU A 157 -9.80 -34.59 -10.02
C GLU A 157 -9.20 -33.43 -10.83
N ARG A 158 -10.04 -32.61 -11.48
CA ARG A 158 -9.58 -31.40 -12.17
C ARG A 158 -8.92 -30.42 -11.20
N LEU A 159 -9.47 -30.25 -10.00
CA LEU A 159 -8.86 -29.40 -8.97
C LEU A 159 -7.57 -30.02 -8.42
N LEU A 160 -7.49 -31.34 -8.28
CA LEU A 160 -6.25 -31.99 -7.83
C LEU A 160 -5.10 -31.83 -8.84
N VAL A 161 -5.39 -31.81 -10.14
CA VAL A 161 -4.40 -31.48 -11.19
C VAL A 161 -3.98 -30.01 -11.08
N GLU A 162 -4.92 -29.07 -10.93
CA GLU A 162 -4.59 -27.66 -10.71
C GLU A 162 -3.74 -27.45 -9.45
N ASP A 163 -4.05 -28.19 -8.38
CA ASP A 163 -3.30 -28.17 -7.13
C ASP A 163 -1.89 -28.76 -7.30
N GLN A 164 -1.74 -29.86 -8.05
CA GLN A 164 -0.43 -30.43 -8.38
C GLN A 164 0.45 -29.40 -9.10
N ASP A 165 -0.11 -28.67 -10.06
CA ASP A 165 0.59 -27.63 -10.80
C ASP A 165 0.92 -26.43 -9.89
N ALA A 166 -0.02 -25.99 -9.06
CA ALA A 166 0.18 -24.90 -8.11
C ALA A 166 1.29 -25.22 -7.10
N LEU A 167 1.29 -26.44 -6.54
CA LEU A 167 2.34 -26.90 -5.64
C LEU A 167 3.69 -27.02 -6.35
N SER A 168 3.72 -27.50 -7.60
CA SER A 168 4.96 -27.57 -8.40
C SER A 168 5.54 -26.17 -8.64
N LYS A 169 4.68 -25.20 -8.96
CA LYS A 169 5.06 -23.77 -9.10
C LYS A 169 5.55 -23.17 -7.79
N LEU A 170 4.88 -23.47 -6.67
CA LEU A 170 5.31 -23.03 -5.34
C LEU A 170 6.70 -23.57 -4.99
N TYR A 171 6.97 -24.85 -5.25
CA TYR A 171 8.29 -25.43 -5.03
C TYR A 171 9.34 -24.78 -5.93
N ALA A 172 9.05 -24.54 -7.21
CA ALA A 172 9.95 -23.81 -8.10
C ALA A 172 10.26 -22.41 -7.58
N ALA A 173 9.25 -21.65 -7.15
CA ALA A 173 9.39 -20.31 -6.59
C ALA A 173 10.20 -20.27 -5.27
N GLU A 174 10.14 -21.33 -4.45
CA GLU A 174 10.93 -21.47 -3.22
C GLU A 174 12.38 -21.95 -3.47
N GLY A 175 12.73 -22.20 -4.75
CA GLY A 175 14.07 -22.56 -5.20
C GLY A 175 14.27 -24.02 -5.55
N PHE A 176 13.20 -24.79 -5.74
CA PHE A 176 13.25 -26.22 -6.09
C PHE A 176 12.65 -26.46 -7.48
N PRO A 177 13.29 -26.00 -8.58
CA PRO A 177 12.73 -26.10 -9.93
C PRO A 177 12.67 -27.54 -10.47
N ALA A 178 13.44 -28.45 -9.87
CA ALA A 178 13.42 -29.88 -10.20
C ALA A 178 12.44 -30.68 -9.32
N ALA A 179 11.60 -30.01 -8.52
CA ALA A 179 10.66 -30.68 -7.66
C ALA A 179 9.58 -31.39 -8.50
N GLU A 180 9.36 -32.68 -8.21
CA GLU A 180 8.25 -33.44 -8.79
C GLU A 180 7.15 -33.61 -7.74
N VAL A 181 5.97 -33.04 -8.01
CA VAL A 181 4.75 -33.29 -7.22
C VAL A 181 3.88 -34.29 -7.98
N ARG A 182 3.42 -35.33 -7.31
CA ARG A 182 2.43 -36.30 -7.84
C ARG A 182 1.34 -36.52 -6.81
N TYR A 183 0.12 -36.74 -7.24
CA TYR A 183 -0.97 -37.14 -6.35
C TYR A 183 -1.42 -38.58 -6.63
N GLU A 184 -1.88 -39.25 -5.58
CA GLU A 184 -2.58 -40.53 -5.67
C GLU A 184 -3.90 -40.44 -4.91
N ILE A 185 -4.96 -41.02 -5.47
CA ILE A 185 -6.28 -41.07 -4.83
C ILE A 185 -6.47 -42.45 -4.22
N VAL A 186 -6.64 -42.50 -2.91
CA VAL A 186 -6.93 -43.72 -2.16
C VAL A 186 -8.42 -43.71 -1.79
N THR A 187 -9.20 -44.55 -2.46
CA THR A 187 -10.63 -44.73 -2.17
C THR A 187 -10.84 -45.91 -1.24
N HIS A 188 -11.70 -45.75 -0.22
CA HIS A 188 -12.10 -46.87 0.63
C HIS A 188 -13.25 -47.64 -0.03
N THR A 189 -13.20 -48.97 -0.03
CA THR A 189 -14.24 -49.83 -0.64
C THR A 189 -15.56 -49.84 0.14
N GLU A 190 -15.53 -49.47 1.42
CA GLU A 190 -16.69 -49.57 2.32
C GLU A 190 -17.43 -48.23 2.55
N ARG A 191 -16.81 -47.09 2.21
CA ARG A 191 -17.38 -45.75 2.37
C ARG A 191 -17.14 -44.91 1.12
N PRO A 192 -18.04 -43.99 0.72
CA PRO A 192 -17.81 -43.06 -0.39
C PRO A 192 -16.83 -41.95 0.02
N GLU A 193 -15.67 -42.32 0.56
CA GLU A 193 -14.62 -41.41 1.04
C GLU A 193 -13.34 -41.64 0.23
N ALA A 194 -12.68 -40.54 -0.15
CA ALA A 194 -11.39 -40.54 -0.82
C ALA A 194 -10.36 -39.74 -0.01
N ILE A 195 -9.11 -40.21 -0.02
CA ILE A 195 -7.95 -39.49 0.50
C ILE A 195 -7.04 -39.16 -0.67
N ALA A 196 -6.67 -37.89 -0.83
CA ALA A 196 -5.67 -37.48 -1.82
C ALA A 196 -4.31 -37.38 -1.11
N VAL A 197 -3.32 -38.12 -1.59
CA VAL A 197 -1.95 -38.09 -1.05
C VAL A 197 -1.00 -37.49 -2.08
N PHE A 198 -0.47 -36.31 -1.78
CA PHE A 198 0.54 -35.65 -2.59
C PHE A 198 1.94 -36.11 -2.16
N THR A 199 2.64 -36.81 -3.06
CA THR A 199 4.03 -37.20 -2.88
C THR A 199 4.93 -36.22 -3.61
N VAL A 200 5.80 -35.56 -2.87
CA VAL A 200 6.77 -34.58 -3.37
C VAL A 200 8.18 -35.18 -3.36
N ARG A 201 8.89 -35.02 -4.46
CA ARG A 201 10.35 -35.17 -4.52
C ARG A 201 10.95 -33.80 -4.72
N GLU A 202 11.47 -33.19 -3.66
CA GLU A 202 11.85 -31.77 -3.65
C GLU A 202 13.08 -31.48 -4.52
N GLY A 203 14.02 -32.41 -4.61
CA GLY A 203 15.29 -32.18 -5.30
C GLY A 203 16.20 -31.20 -4.55
N GLU A 204 17.26 -30.73 -5.22
CA GLU A 204 18.22 -29.77 -4.63
C GLU A 204 17.72 -28.34 -4.79
N ARG A 205 17.91 -27.53 -3.73
CA ARG A 205 17.60 -26.10 -3.77
C ARG A 205 18.63 -25.36 -4.61
N GLN A 206 18.19 -24.66 -5.64
CA GLN A 206 19.01 -23.89 -6.56
C GLN A 206 18.99 -22.40 -6.18
N ALA A 207 20.16 -21.76 -6.23
CA ALA A 207 20.30 -20.33 -6.02
C ALA A 207 21.18 -19.66 -7.09
N ILE A 208 20.83 -18.44 -7.47
CA ILE A 208 21.58 -17.64 -8.43
C ILE A 208 22.90 -17.21 -7.80
N SER A 209 24.01 -17.66 -8.40
CA SER A 209 25.37 -17.35 -8.00
C SER A 209 25.83 -16.03 -8.63
N ARG A 210 25.69 -15.89 -9.95
CA ARG A 210 25.99 -14.65 -10.69
C ARG A 210 25.09 -14.51 -11.92
N ILE A 211 24.90 -13.25 -12.31
CA ILE A 211 24.27 -12.84 -13.56
C ILE A 211 25.34 -12.09 -14.34
N VAL A 212 25.64 -12.55 -15.54
CA VAL A 212 26.67 -12.00 -16.42
C VAL A 212 26.00 -11.55 -17.71
N PHE A 213 26.40 -10.36 -18.18
CA PHE A 213 25.98 -9.83 -19.48
C PHE A 213 27.16 -9.88 -20.43
N SER A 214 26.89 -10.20 -21.69
CA SER A 214 27.86 -10.14 -22.79
C SER A 214 27.26 -9.34 -23.95
N GLY A 215 28.09 -8.59 -24.69
CA GLY A 215 27.67 -7.71 -25.79
C GLY A 215 27.06 -6.37 -25.36
N ASN A 216 27.09 -6.05 -24.07
CA ASN A 216 26.67 -4.76 -23.50
C ASN A 216 27.84 -3.74 -23.47
N ASP A 217 28.29 -3.29 -24.63
CA ASP A 217 29.49 -2.44 -24.74
C ASP A 217 29.25 -1.00 -24.23
N HIS A 218 28.03 -0.48 -24.37
CA HIS A 218 27.72 0.92 -24.02
C HIS A 218 27.00 1.05 -22.67
N VAL A 219 26.31 0.01 -22.21
CA VAL A 219 25.63 0.02 -20.90
C VAL A 219 26.37 -0.89 -19.90
N PRO A 220 26.84 -0.37 -18.76
CA PRO A 220 27.53 -1.19 -17.76
C PRO A 220 26.64 -2.31 -17.20
N ALA A 221 27.16 -3.54 -17.16
CA ALA A 221 26.44 -4.71 -16.63
C ALA A 221 25.88 -4.49 -15.21
N LYS A 222 26.60 -3.74 -14.36
CA LYS A 222 26.13 -3.38 -13.01
C LYS A 222 24.81 -2.60 -13.02
N ARG A 223 24.61 -1.73 -14.02
CA ARG A 223 23.37 -0.97 -14.19
C ARG A 223 22.23 -1.90 -14.58
N LEU A 224 22.46 -2.82 -15.51
CA LEU A 224 21.49 -3.84 -15.92
C LEU A 224 21.03 -4.70 -14.74
N VAL A 225 21.98 -5.23 -13.95
CA VAL A 225 21.67 -6.00 -12.73
C VAL A 225 20.87 -5.18 -11.72
N THR A 226 21.06 -3.86 -11.65
CA THR A 226 20.31 -2.99 -10.72
C THR A 226 18.84 -2.87 -11.11
N LEU A 227 18.54 -2.81 -12.42
CA LEU A 227 17.17 -2.74 -12.96
C LEU A 227 16.37 -4.03 -12.75
N MET A 228 17.05 -5.16 -12.59
CA MET A 228 16.41 -6.46 -12.39
C MET A 228 15.81 -6.60 -10.98
N GLN A 229 14.66 -7.25 -10.86
CA GLN A 229 14.14 -7.80 -9.60
C GLN A 229 14.92 -9.06 -9.19
N THR A 230 15.33 -9.86 -10.16
CA THR A 230 16.17 -11.04 -9.96
C THR A 230 17.55 -10.62 -9.46
N LYS A 231 17.92 -11.06 -8.26
CA LYS A 231 19.22 -10.77 -7.64
C LYS A 231 19.99 -12.04 -7.34
N ARG A 232 21.31 -11.98 -7.44
CA ARG A 232 22.20 -13.03 -6.91
C ARG A 232 22.05 -13.16 -5.40
N ARG A 233 22.40 -14.34 -4.87
CA ARG A 233 22.52 -14.56 -3.43
C ARG A 233 23.52 -13.57 -2.80
N ALA A 234 23.15 -12.93 -1.69
CA ALA A 234 24.00 -11.96 -1.01
C ALA A 234 25.28 -12.62 -0.43
N PRO A 235 26.48 -12.07 -0.68
CA PRO A 235 27.75 -12.66 -0.24
C PRO A 235 28.27 -12.06 1.09
N TRP A 236 27.59 -12.20 2.24
CA TRP A 236 28.24 -12.15 3.59
C TRP A 236 27.29 -12.54 4.76
N PRO A 237 27.76 -13.11 5.89
CA PRO A 237 26.94 -13.61 7.01
C PRO A 237 26.66 -12.63 8.18
N LEU A 238 26.75 -11.30 8.01
CA LEU A 238 26.55 -10.35 9.14
C LEU A 238 25.07 -10.10 9.52
N PHE A 239 24.11 -10.63 8.77
CA PHE A 239 22.66 -10.49 9.01
C PHE A 239 22.00 -11.75 9.59
N LYS A 240 22.64 -12.45 10.53
CA LYS A 240 21.97 -13.47 11.36
C LYS A 240 21.43 -12.87 12.67
N TRP A 241 20.41 -12.03 12.55
CA TRP A 241 19.45 -11.64 13.61
C TRP A 241 18.02 -11.75 13.02
N PRO A 242 16.91 -11.75 13.79
CA PRO A 242 15.74 -12.64 13.60
C PRO A 242 14.78 -12.30 12.44
N LEU A 243 15.22 -11.55 11.41
CA LEU A 243 14.41 -11.12 10.26
C LEU A 243 14.75 -11.86 8.94
N SER A 244 15.50 -12.97 8.98
CA SER A 244 15.90 -13.68 7.73
C SER A 244 14.74 -14.23 6.90
N TYR A 245 13.52 -14.32 7.46
CA TYR A 245 12.32 -14.72 6.74
C TYR A 245 11.79 -13.65 5.76
N LEU A 246 12.25 -12.40 5.87
CA LEU A 246 11.82 -11.29 4.99
C LEU A 246 12.59 -11.21 3.66
N TYR A 247 13.63 -12.01 3.46
CA TYR A 247 14.55 -11.86 2.33
C TYR A 247 14.78 -13.18 1.58
N SER A 248 13.96 -13.48 0.57
CA SER A 248 14.19 -14.57 -0.40
C SER A 248 15.17 -14.15 -1.50
N THR A 249 16.35 -13.64 -1.15
CA THR A 249 17.35 -13.21 -2.16
C THR A 249 18.06 -14.41 -2.80
N GLY A 250 18.18 -14.43 -4.13
CA GLY A 250 18.93 -15.46 -4.84
C GLY A 250 18.11 -16.59 -5.46
N LEU A 251 16.77 -16.52 -5.44
CA LEU A 251 15.90 -17.47 -6.14
C LEU A 251 15.65 -17.00 -7.58
N LEU A 252 15.48 -17.96 -8.49
CA LEU A 252 15.13 -17.69 -9.89
C LEU A 252 13.63 -17.92 -10.08
N ASP A 253 12.87 -16.83 -10.14
CA ASP A 253 11.49 -16.82 -10.60
C ASP A 253 11.50 -16.52 -12.11
N GLU A 254 10.97 -17.43 -12.92
CA GLU A 254 11.01 -17.32 -14.39
C GLU A 254 10.13 -16.18 -14.92
N ASP A 255 9.00 -15.91 -14.27
CA ASP A 255 8.08 -14.84 -14.67
C ASP A 255 8.73 -13.49 -14.36
N ALA A 256 9.27 -13.34 -13.14
CA ALA A 256 10.00 -12.13 -12.75
C ALA A 256 11.27 -11.91 -13.61
N PHE A 257 11.96 -12.99 -14.00
CA PHE A 257 13.13 -12.92 -14.87
C PHE A 257 12.75 -12.54 -16.31
N SER A 258 11.62 -13.02 -16.84
CA SER A 258 11.10 -12.58 -18.14
C SER A 258 10.78 -11.07 -18.13
N ASP A 259 10.13 -10.60 -17.06
CA ASP A 259 9.87 -9.17 -16.86
C ASP A 259 11.16 -8.35 -16.74
N ASP A 260 12.21 -8.91 -16.14
CA ASP A 260 13.53 -8.29 -16.07
C ASP A 260 14.15 -8.08 -17.46
N LEU A 261 14.01 -9.04 -18.37
CA LEU A 261 14.50 -8.91 -19.75
C LEU A 261 13.77 -7.80 -20.51
N GLU A 262 12.44 -7.71 -20.35
CA GLU A 262 11.65 -6.62 -20.94
C GLU A 262 11.98 -5.26 -20.31
N ARG A 263 12.22 -5.19 -18.99
CA ARG A 263 12.73 -3.97 -18.31
C ARG A 263 14.06 -3.52 -18.89
N ILE A 264 14.99 -4.47 -19.11
CA ILE A 264 16.29 -4.18 -19.71
C ILE A 264 16.11 -3.67 -21.14
N ARG A 265 15.29 -4.34 -21.95
CA ARG A 265 14.99 -3.91 -23.33
C ARG A 265 14.37 -2.51 -23.36
N ALA A 266 13.40 -2.23 -22.48
CA ALA A 266 12.79 -0.93 -22.35
C ALA A 266 13.80 0.15 -21.94
N TYR A 267 14.77 -0.19 -21.07
CA TYR A 267 15.86 0.71 -20.70
C TYR A 267 16.79 1.01 -21.88
N TYR A 268 17.22 0.00 -22.65
CA TYR A 268 17.99 0.21 -23.88
C TYR A 268 17.23 1.08 -24.89
N ALA A 269 15.93 0.80 -25.08
CA ALA A 269 15.06 1.60 -25.94
C ALA A 269 14.91 3.05 -25.45
N SER A 270 15.05 3.33 -24.15
CA SER A 270 15.08 4.70 -23.61
C SER A 270 16.39 5.44 -23.90
N LEU A 271 17.48 4.70 -24.13
CA LEU A 271 18.79 5.23 -24.51
C LEU A 271 19.00 5.30 -26.04
N GLY A 272 17.97 4.95 -26.83
CA GLY A 272 18.01 5.05 -28.30
C GLY A 272 18.29 3.73 -29.02
N TYR A 273 18.57 2.66 -28.30
CA TYR A 273 18.87 1.33 -28.83
C TYR A 273 17.57 0.55 -29.11
N VAL A 274 16.83 0.97 -30.13
CA VAL A 274 15.48 0.42 -30.42
C VAL A 274 15.54 -0.96 -31.07
N ASP A 275 16.63 -1.26 -31.77
CA ASP A 275 16.87 -2.56 -32.39
C ASP A 275 17.51 -3.57 -31.43
N MET A 276 17.62 -3.23 -30.15
CA MET A 276 18.20 -4.10 -29.14
C MET A 276 17.45 -5.43 -29.06
N LYS A 277 18.22 -6.52 -29.05
CA LYS A 277 17.72 -7.88 -28.88
C LYS A 277 18.52 -8.59 -27.80
N TYR A 278 17.83 -9.43 -27.03
CA TYR A 278 18.52 -10.44 -26.23
C TYR A 278 18.85 -11.64 -27.12
N GLY A 279 20.10 -12.09 -27.02
CA GLY A 279 20.54 -13.36 -27.59
C GLY A 279 20.08 -14.54 -26.73
N ALA A 280 20.77 -15.67 -26.85
CA ALA A 280 20.47 -16.84 -26.01
C ALA A 280 20.75 -16.53 -24.53
N VAL A 281 19.79 -16.87 -23.65
CA VAL A 281 20.00 -16.88 -22.20
C VAL A 281 20.49 -18.27 -21.81
N GLU A 282 21.75 -18.37 -21.38
CA GLU A 282 22.33 -19.63 -20.91
C GLU A 282 22.28 -19.71 -19.39
N LYS A 283 21.71 -20.80 -18.86
CA LYS A 283 21.68 -21.12 -17.43
C LYS A 283 22.64 -22.29 -17.17
N LYS A 284 23.78 -22.00 -16.55
CA LYS A 284 24.83 -22.99 -16.24
C LYS A 284 24.67 -23.45 -14.79
N LEU A 285 24.32 -24.72 -14.61
CA LEU A 285 24.20 -25.34 -13.29
C LEU A 285 25.58 -25.75 -12.78
N SER A 286 25.87 -25.49 -11.51
CA SER A 286 27.09 -25.95 -10.86
C SER A 286 27.13 -27.49 -10.78
N PRO A 287 28.32 -28.12 -10.71
CA PRO A 287 28.42 -29.59 -10.65
C PRO A 287 27.68 -30.24 -9.48
N ASP A 288 27.48 -29.51 -8.38
CA ASP A 288 26.74 -29.94 -7.20
C ASP A 288 25.23 -29.64 -7.28
N GLY A 289 24.74 -29.04 -8.38
CA GLY A 289 23.32 -28.82 -8.62
C GLY A 289 22.68 -27.71 -7.79
N ARG A 290 23.45 -26.95 -7.01
CA ARG A 290 22.93 -25.97 -6.04
C ARG A 290 23.01 -24.52 -6.50
N PHE A 291 23.84 -24.22 -7.50
CA PHE A 291 24.05 -22.85 -7.98
C PHE A 291 23.80 -22.74 -9.46
N ILE A 292 23.16 -21.64 -9.87
CA ILE A 292 22.94 -21.29 -11.27
C ILE A 292 23.72 -20.02 -11.59
N ASP A 293 24.52 -20.09 -12.65
CA ASP A 293 25.09 -18.92 -13.31
C ASP A 293 24.23 -18.59 -14.52
N ILE A 294 23.74 -17.35 -14.60
CA ILE A 294 22.91 -16.88 -15.71
C ILE A 294 23.77 -15.98 -16.60
N GLU A 295 23.86 -16.32 -17.89
CA GLU A 295 24.55 -15.55 -18.90
C GLU A 295 23.54 -15.03 -19.93
N ILE A 296 23.50 -13.70 -20.09
CA ILE A 296 22.56 -13.01 -20.96
C ILE A 296 23.36 -12.31 -22.06
N ALA A 297 23.26 -12.83 -23.28
CA ALA A 297 23.81 -12.17 -24.46
C ALA A 297 22.91 -11.00 -24.88
N VAL A 298 23.50 -9.85 -25.17
CA VAL A 298 22.83 -8.63 -25.62
C VAL A 298 23.41 -8.22 -26.96
N GLU A 299 22.53 -7.95 -27.93
CA GLU A 299 22.86 -7.27 -29.18
C GLU A 299 22.26 -5.87 -29.09
N GLU A 300 23.08 -4.85 -28.76
CA GLU A 300 22.60 -3.49 -28.49
C GLU A 300 21.96 -2.83 -29.74
N GLY A 301 22.47 -3.11 -30.94
CA GLY A 301 22.00 -2.47 -32.17
C GLY A 301 22.47 -1.01 -32.31
N GLY A 302 21.89 -0.29 -33.28
CA GLY A 302 22.19 1.12 -33.53
C GLY A 302 21.42 2.06 -32.59
N THR A 303 21.98 3.24 -32.35
CA THR A 303 21.25 4.33 -31.69
C THR A 303 20.56 5.22 -32.73
N TYR A 304 19.34 5.63 -32.42
CA TYR A 304 18.60 6.56 -33.26
C TYR A 304 18.39 7.88 -32.52
N GLN A 305 18.62 8.98 -33.23
CA GLN A 305 18.28 10.32 -32.78
C GLN A 305 17.08 10.83 -33.55
N VAL A 306 16.32 11.71 -32.90
CA VAL A 306 15.21 12.42 -33.52
C VAL A 306 15.76 13.49 -34.44
N GLY A 307 15.26 13.50 -35.68
CA GLY A 307 15.54 14.52 -36.67
C GLY A 307 14.51 15.64 -36.59
N GLU A 308 13.74 15.81 -37.66
CA GLU A 308 12.67 16.81 -37.72
C GLU A 308 11.42 16.35 -36.94
N VAL A 309 10.84 17.26 -36.15
CA VAL A 309 9.57 17.03 -35.46
C VAL A 309 8.52 17.99 -36.01
N THR A 310 7.52 17.45 -36.70
CA THR A 310 6.41 18.22 -37.27
C THR A 310 5.10 17.90 -36.58
N ILE A 311 4.27 18.92 -36.37
CA ILE A 311 2.90 18.77 -35.84
C ILE A 311 1.96 19.44 -36.82
N SER A 312 0.90 18.74 -37.20
CA SER A 312 -0.09 19.22 -38.17
C SER A 312 -1.51 18.88 -37.73
N GLY A 313 -2.50 19.62 -38.27
CA GLY A 313 -3.92 19.40 -37.99
C GLY A 313 -4.44 20.02 -36.69
N ASN A 314 -3.57 20.66 -35.90
CA ASN A 314 -3.94 21.43 -34.71
C ASN A 314 -4.47 22.83 -35.08
N LYS A 315 -5.71 23.15 -34.66
CA LYS A 315 -6.34 24.48 -34.73
C LYS A 315 -6.73 25.00 -33.36
N ILE A 316 -6.95 24.13 -32.38
CA ILE A 316 -7.34 24.48 -31.00
C ILE A 316 -6.13 24.93 -30.17
N TYR A 317 -4.96 24.39 -30.47
CA TYR A 317 -3.68 24.72 -29.82
C TYR A 317 -2.68 25.20 -30.86
N ASP A 318 -1.85 26.17 -30.47
CA ASP A 318 -0.72 26.58 -31.29
C ASP A 318 0.33 25.46 -31.34
N THR A 319 1.02 25.36 -32.47
CA THR A 319 2.05 24.32 -32.68
C THR A 319 3.16 24.41 -31.61
N ASP A 320 3.50 25.62 -31.16
CA ASP A 320 4.50 25.83 -30.11
C ASP A 320 4.00 25.43 -28.72
N GLU A 321 2.69 25.49 -28.46
CA GLU A 321 2.11 24.96 -27.22
C GLU A 321 2.19 23.43 -27.18
N LEU A 322 1.83 22.78 -28.28
CA LEU A 322 1.93 21.32 -28.38
C LEU A 322 3.37 20.85 -28.34
N ARG A 323 4.29 21.57 -29.00
CA ARG A 323 5.73 21.24 -28.99
C ARG A 323 6.32 21.29 -27.57
N ARG A 324 5.87 22.22 -26.72
CA ARG A 324 6.30 22.30 -25.31
C ARG A 324 5.85 21.10 -24.46
N ALA A 325 4.80 20.39 -24.87
CA ALA A 325 4.35 19.18 -24.20
C ALA A 325 5.09 17.91 -24.66
N LEU A 326 5.84 17.98 -25.77
CA LEU A 326 6.66 16.88 -26.25
C LEU A 326 7.94 16.76 -25.42
N THR A 327 8.27 15.55 -25.04
CA THR A 327 9.53 15.17 -24.39
C THR A 327 10.66 15.00 -25.41
N MET A 328 10.34 14.58 -26.64
CA MET A 328 11.30 14.45 -27.73
C MET A 328 11.29 15.68 -28.64
N GLY A 329 12.43 16.36 -28.73
CA GLY A 329 12.69 17.41 -29.73
C GLY A 329 13.76 17.00 -30.75
N PRO A 330 14.09 17.87 -31.71
CA PRO A 330 15.25 17.66 -32.58
C PRO A 330 16.52 17.38 -31.76
N ASP A 331 17.37 16.48 -32.27
CA ASP A 331 18.60 16.01 -31.60
C ASP A 331 18.41 15.17 -30.32
N SER A 332 17.17 15.00 -29.84
CA SER A 332 16.92 14.10 -28.71
C SER A 332 17.09 12.63 -29.10
N VAL A 333 17.26 11.78 -28.10
CA VAL A 333 17.34 10.33 -28.30
C VAL A 333 15.94 9.81 -28.65
N PHE A 334 15.82 9.05 -29.74
CA PHE A 334 14.55 8.45 -30.11
C PHE A 334 14.21 7.28 -29.19
N SER A 335 13.04 7.32 -28.57
CA SER A 335 12.52 6.20 -27.78
C SER A 335 11.05 5.91 -28.10
N PRO A 336 10.65 4.65 -28.34
CA PRO A 336 9.25 4.29 -28.48
C PRO A 336 8.39 4.69 -27.27
N ASN A 337 8.97 4.61 -26.06
CA ASN A 337 8.27 4.98 -24.83
C ASN A 337 8.04 6.50 -24.77
N ALA A 338 9.05 7.29 -25.14
CA ALA A 338 8.92 8.75 -25.22
C ALA A 338 7.94 9.17 -26.32
N LEU A 339 7.93 8.48 -27.48
CA LEU A 339 6.93 8.69 -28.53
C LEU A 339 5.49 8.47 -28.02
N GLN A 340 5.26 7.39 -27.26
CA GLN A 340 3.95 7.12 -26.69
C GLN A 340 3.60 8.14 -25.60
N ALA A 341 4.57 8.59 -24.80
CA ALA A 341 4.39 9.63 -23.81
C ALA A 341 4.01 10.97 -24.46
N ASP A 342 4.66 11.34 -25.56
CA ASP A 342 4.36 12.52 -26.36
C ASP A 342 2.93 12.48 -26.92
N ILE A 343 2.54 11.37 -27.53
CA ILE A 343 1.17 11.14 -28.03
C ILE A 343 0.16 11.32 -26.90
N ASN A 344 0.44 10.74 -25.73
CA ASN A 344 -0.45 10.81 -24.58
C ASN A 344 -0.48 12.22 -23.97
N ALA A 345 0.65 12.94 -23.94
CA ALA A 345 0.74 14.31 -23.44
C ALA A 345 -0.07 15.28 -24.32
N VAL A 346 0.08 15.18 -25.65
CA VAL A 346 -0.75 15.94 -26.59
C VAL A 346 -2.21 15.56 -26.43
N ARG A 347 -2.55 14.26 -26.40
CA ARG A 347 -3.92 13.79 -26.17
C ARG A 347 -4.53 14.34 -24.87
N ALA A 348 -3.74 14.38 -23.80
CA ALA A 348 -4.18 14.90 -22.50
C ALA A 348 -4.55 16.39 -22.56
N LEU A 349 -3.83 17.21 -23.35
CA LEU A 349 -4.19 18.61 -23.58
C LEU A 349 -5.58 18.73 -24.22
N TYR A 350 -5.84 17.97 -25.29
CA TYR A 350 -7.14 17.94 -25.94
C TYR A 350 -8.26 17.44 -25.02
N PHE A 351 -7.99 16.38 -24.25
CA PHE A 351 -8.93 15.83 -23.27
C PHE A 351 -9.25 16.83 -22.15
N ALA A 352 -8.31 17.69 -21.77
CA ALA A 352 -8.54 18.75 -20.80
C ALA A 352 -9.49 19.86 -21.31
N LYS A 353 -9.61 20.02 -22.64
CA LYS A 353 -10.60 20.91 -23.27
C LYS A 353 -11.86 20.18 -23.77
N GLY A 354 -12.02 18.89 -23.43
CA GLY A 354 -13.20 18.09 -23.76
C GLY A 354 -13.22 17.44 -25.12
N HIS A 355 -12.12 17.49 -25.86
CA HIS A 355 -11.97 16.83 -27.16
C HIS A 355 -11.52 15.37 -26.96
N THR A 356 -12.37 14.54 -26.34
CA THR A 356 -12.04 13.14 -26.01
C THR A 356 -11.89 12.21 -27.21
N ASP A 357 -12.44 12.61 -28.36
CA ASP A 357 -12.29 11.87 -29.63
C ASP A 357 -11.01 12.27 -30.39
N ALA A 358 -10.21 13.20 -29.86
CA ALA A 358 -9.02 13.68 -30.57
C ALA A 358 -8.06 12.52 -30.88
N GLU A 359 -7.77 12.35 -32.17
CA GLU A 359 -6.83 11.33 -32.65
C GLU A 359 -5.47 11.97 -32.89
N ILE A 360 -4.43 11.40 -32.27
CA ILE A 360 -3.04 11.80 -32.50
C ILE A 360 -2.37 10.61 -33.17
N ALA A 361 -2.17 10.71 -34.48
CA ALA A 361 -1.41 9.73 -35.25
C ALA A 361 0.06 10.15 -35.28
N SER A 362 0.97 9.16 -35.25
CA SER A 362 2.40 9.40 -35.45
C SER A 362 2.90 8.61 -36.65
N GLU A 363 3.68 9.29 -37.50
CA GLU A 363 4.42 8.67 -38.59
C GLU A 363 5.92 8.82 -38.33
N LYS A 364 6.66 7.71 -38.45
CA LYS A 364 8.11 7.67 -38.26
C LYS A 364 8.78 7.44 -39.60
N ARG A 365 9.76 8.26 -39.96
CA ARG A 365 10.55 8.08 -41.19
C ARG A 365 12.02 8.13 -40.87
N LEU A 366 12.76 7.09 -41.25
CA LEU A 366 14.22 7.11 -41.17
C LEU A 366 14.75 7.95 -42.32
N ASN A 367 15.46 9.02 -42.00
CA ASN A 367 16.11 9.88 -42.97
C ASN A 367 17.44 9.23 -43.42
N PRO A 368 17.56 8.80 -44.69
CA PRO A 368 18.73 8.08 -45.16
C PRO A 368 19.99 8.96 -45.27
N GLU A 369 19.85 10.29 -45.31
CA GLU A 369 20.98 11.22 -45.40
C GLU A 369 21.59 11.52 -44.03
N THR A 370 20.75 11.66 -42.99
CA THR A 370 21.19 12.02 -41.63
C THR A 370 21.27 10.82 -40.69
N GLY A 371 20.65 9.69 -41.03
CA GLY A 371 20.51 8.51 -40.16
C GLY A 371 19.55 8.73 -38.99
N ARG A 372 18.79 9.83 -38.99
CA ARG A 372 17.89 10.23 -37.89
C ARG A 372 16.44 9.84 -38.20
N ILE A 373 15.62 9.73 -37.17
CA ILE A 373 14.19 9.43 -37.30
C ILE A 373 13.40 10.74 -37.24
N ASP A 374 12.80 11.12 -38.36
CA ASP A 374 11.86 12.22 -38.45
C ASP A 374 10.49 11.75 -37.95
N ILE A 375 9.83 12.57 -37.12
CA ILE A 375 8.56 12.25 -36.47
C ILE A 375 7.51 13.28 -36.91
N ALA A 376 6.45 12.81 -37.53
CA ALA A 376 5.29 13.63 -37.88
C ALA A 376 4.09 13.25 -37.00
N TYR A 377 3.63 14.20 -36.19
CA TYR A 377 2.40 14.10 -35.42
C TYR A 377 1.24 14.73 -36.19
N ALA A 378 0.22 13.95 -36.52
CA ALA A 378 -1.00 14.40 -37.19
C ALA A 378 -2.16 14.36 -36.20
N VAL A 379 -2.70 15.54 -35.87
CA VAL A 379 -3.83 15.70 -34.96
C VAL A 379 -5.12 15.81 -35.76
N LYS A 380 -6.12 15.00 -35.42
CA LYS A 380 -7.51 15.21 -35.86
C LYS A 380 -8.33 15.69 -34.68
N GLU A 381 -8.84 16.90 -34.80
CA GLU A 381 -9.68 17.56 -33.80
C GLU A 381 -11.15 17.32 -34.10
N TYR A 382 -11.94 17.08 -33.05
CA TYR A 382 -13.40 16.94 -33.11
C TYR A 382 -14.03 17.86 -32.06
N ASP A 383 -15.33 18.16 -32.15
CA ASP A 383 -16.02 19.04 -31.20
C ASP A 383 -15.94 18.52 -29.74
N PRO A 384 -15.94 19.41 -28.74
CA PRO A 384 -15.85 18.99 -27.35
C PRO A 384 -17.13 18.27 -26.90
N TYR A 385 -16.98 17.38 -25.92
CA TYR A 385 -18.11 16.87 -25.15
C TYR A 385 -18.42 17.78 -23.97
N TYR A 386 -19.66 17.73 -23.51
CA TYR A 386 -20.13 18.36 -22.28
C TYR A 386 -20.50 17.29 -21.26
N VAL A 387 -20.39 17.64 -19.98
CA VAL A 387 -20.82 16.79 -18.88
C VAL A 387 -22.35 16.74 -18.88
N GLY A 388 -22.89 15.55 -19.03
CA GLY A 388 -24.32 15.27 -18.91
C GLY A 388 -24.74 15.14 -17.44
N ARG A 389 -25.58 14.15 -17.15
CA ARG A 389 -25.97 13.86 -15.76
C ARG A 389 -24.83 13.18 -15.00
N ILE A 390 -24.79 13.39 -13.68
CA ILE A 390 -23.83 12.76 -12.78
C ILE A 390 -24.61 11.89 -11.79
N ASP A 391 -24.54 10.58 -11.98
CA ASP A 391 -25.15 9.59 -11.09
C ASP A 391 -24.14 9.14 -10.04
N ILE A 392 -24.53 9.18 -8.78
CA ILE A 392 -23.76 8.65 -7.66
C ILE A 392 -24.45 7.37 -7.19
N ARG A 393 -23.71 6.27 -7.07
CA ARG A 393 -24.23 4.97 -6.65
C ARG A 393 -23.36 4.35 -5.56
N GLY A 394 -23.96 3.52 -4.71
CA GLY A 394 -23.28 2.80 -3.65
C GLY A 394 -23.12 3.58 -2.33
N ASN A 395 -23.58 4.84 -2.28
CA ASN A 395 -23.57 5.65 -1.08
C ASN A 395 -24.78 5.33 -0.16
N THR A 396 -24.66 4.24 0.61
CA THR A 396 -25.73 3.79 1.51
C THR A 396 -25.77 4.53 2.85
N ARG A 397 -24.61 5.01 3.32
CA ARG A 397 -24.45 5.74 4.58
C ARG A 397 -24.08 7.19 4.33
N THR A 398 -23.18 7.44 3.39
CA THR A 398 -22.66 8.76 3.06
C THR A 398 -23.67 9.57 2.28
N LYS A 399 -23.99 10.76 2.77
CA LYS A 399 -24.96 11.64 2.11
C LYS A 399 -24.44 12.09 0.74
N ASP A 400 -25.34 12.17 -0.23
CA ASP A 400 -25.01 12.55 -1.62
C ASP A 400 -24.20 13.86 -1.71
N HIS A 401 -24.58 14.89 -0.94
CA HIS A 401 -23.88 16.18 -0.95
C HIS A 401 -22.41 16.10 -0.48
N VAL A 402 -22.06 15.12 0.36
CA VAL A 402 -20.68 14.88 0.83
C VAL A 402 -19.80 14.35 -0.30
N ILE A 403 -20.38 13.58 -1.22
CA ILE A 403 -19.71 13.06 -2.41
C ILE A 403 -19.68 14.14 -3.49
N ARG A 404 -20.82 14.77 -3.74
CA ARG A 404 -21.01 15.75 -4.81
C ARG A 404 -20.09 16.95 -4.68
N ARG A 405 -19.78 17.40 -3.45
CA ARG A 405 -18.83 18.51 -3.20
C ARG A 405 -17.38 18.22 -3.63
N GLU A 406 -17.01 16.95 -3.75
CA GLU A 406 -15.69 16.53 -4.23
C GLU A 406 -15.59 16.47 -5.75
N ILE A 407 -16.75 16.39 -6.44
CA ILE A 407 -16.83 16.36 -7.89
C ILE A 407 -16.57 17.76 -8.46
N GLY A 408 -15.47 17.89 -9.20
CA GLY A 408 -14.97 19.15 -9.76
C GLY A 408 -15.59 19.57 -11.09
N VAL A 409 -16.65 18.89 -11.53
CA VAL A 409 -17.41 19.19 -12.75
C VAL A 409 -18.91 19.18 -12.46
N MET A 410 -19.66 20.00 -13.18
CA MET A 410 -21.11 20.07 -13.10
C MET A 410 -21.75 19.74 -14.46
N PRO A 411 -23.01 19.26 -14.48
CA PRO A 411 -23.77 19.14 -15.73
C PRO A 411 -23.75 20.47 -16.52
N GLY A 412 -23.41 20.38 -17.81
CA GLY A 412 -23.23 21.53 -18.71
C GLY A 412 -21.79 22.04 -18.82
N ASP A 413 -20.88 21.66 -17.92
CA ASP A 413 -19.46 21.98 -18.08
C ASP A 413 -18.88 21.28 -19.33
N VAL A 414 -17.84 21.86 -19.91
CA VAL A 414 -17.01 21.14 -20.88
C VAL A 414 -16.43 19.90 -20.20
N PHE A 415 -16.61 18.74 -20.83
CA PHE A 415 -16.08 17.48 -20.33
C PHE A 415 -14.58 17.61 -20.13
N ASN A 416 -14.07 17.36 -18.92
CA ASN A 416 -12.66 17.53 -18.64
C ASN A 416 -12.16 16.30 -17.88
N ALA A 417 -11.46 15.43 -18.60
CA ALA A 417 -10.96 14.18 -18.05
C ALA A 417 -10.03 14.40 -16.85
N LEU A 418 -9.22 15.47 -16.88
CA LEU A 418 -8.31 15.81 -15.77
C LEU A 418 -9.07 16.24 -14.51
N LYS A 419 -10.15 17.03 -14.65
CA LYS A 419 -11.01 17.39 -13.52
C LYS A 419 -11.76 16.17 -12.97
N ILE A 420 -12.21 15.26 -13.85
CA ILE A 420 -12.88 14.02 -13.45
C ILE A 420 -11.91 13.10 -12.70
N GLN A 421 -10.69 12.94 -13.21
CA GLN A 421 -9.62 12.21 -12.52
C GLN A 421 -9.32 12.81 -11.15
N ARG A 422 -9.14 14.13 -11.06
CA ARG A 422 -8.97 14.83 -9.77
C ARG A 422 -10.16 14.66 -8.83
N SER A 423 -11.38 14.53 -9.37
CA SER A 423 -12.58 14.26 -8.57
C SER A 423 -12.54 12.87 -7.97
N ARG A 424 -12.12 11.87 -8.75
CA ARG A 424 -11.86 10.51 -8.27
C ARG A 424 -10.80 10.51 -7.17
N GLU A 425 -9.66 11.15 -7.40
CA GLU A 425 -8.57 11.24 -6.42
C GLU A 425 -9.03 11.91 -5.13
N ARG A 426 -9.83 13.00 -5.21
CA ARG A 426 -10.42 13.64 -4.02
C ARG A 426 -11.34 12.71 -3.26
N LEU A 427 -12.20 11.96 -3.95
CA LEU A 427 -13.09 10.98 -3.35
C LEU A 427 -12.31 9.84 -2.67
N GLU A 428 -11.27 9.32 -3.31
CA GLU A 428 -10.37 8.32 -2.70
C GLU A 428 -9.66 8.89 -1.46
N ASN A 429 -9.17 10.13 -1.54
CA ASN A 429 -8.49 10.83 -0.44
C ASN A 429 -9.42 11.19 0.74
N THR A 430 -10.74 11.07 0.60
CA THR A 430 -11.64 11.19 1.77
C THR A 430 -11.46 10.05 2.76
N GLY A 431 -11.01 8.87 2.29
CA GLY A 431 -10.95 7.65 3.08
C GLY A 431 -12.33 7.07 3.41
N TYR A 432 -13.39 7.49 2.71
CA TYR A 432 -14.76 7.01 2.95
C TYR A 432 -15.10 5.75 2.16
N PHE A 433 -14.34 5.44 1.12
CA PHE A 433 -14.66 4.42 0.13
C PHE A 433 -13.46 3.49 -0.07
N ASP A 434 -13.72 2.17 -0.07
CA ASP A 434 -12.72 1.14 -0.41
C ASP A 434 -12.46 1.11 -1.92
N SER A 435 -13.45 1.50 -2.73
CA SER A 435 -13.34 1.62 -4.18
C SER A 435 -14.12 2.83 -4.72
N VAL A 436 -13.50 3.58 -5.61
CA VAL A 436 -14.13 4.68 -6.38
C VAL A 436 -13.94 4.39 -7.86
N LYS A 437 -15.04 4.16 -8.58
CA LYS A 437 -15.04 3.96 -10.03
C LYS A 437 -15.82 5.08 -10.68
N VAL A 438 -15.16 5.82 -11.56
CA VAL A 438 -15.80 6.86 -12.37
C VAL A 438 -15.78 6.40 -13.83
N ALA A 439 -16.96 6.16 -14.37
CA ALA A 439 -17.14 5.77 -15.76
C ALA A 439 -17.97 6.83 -16.50
N SER A 440 -17.66 7.07 -17.76
CA SER A 440 -18.47 7.92 -18.64
C SER A 440 -19.26 7.05 -19.63
N SER A 441 -20.48 7.48 -19.93
CA SER A 441 -21.30 6.88 -20.99
C SER A 441 -21.92 7.95 -21.87
N PRO A 442 -22.17 7.67 -23.17
CA PRO A 442 -22.85 8.62 -24.04
C PRO A 442 -24.19 9.07 -23.48
N GLY A 443 -24.46 10.38 -23.57
CA GLY A 443 -25.75 10.96 -23.20
C GLY A 443 -26.85 10.70 -24.25
N GLU A 444 -28.08 11.03 -23.89
CA GLU A 444 -29.26 10.78 -24.73
C GLU A 444 -29.37 11.76 -25.90
N GLU A 445 -28.92 13.01 -25.73
CA GLU A 445 -28.93 14.04 -26.78
C GLU A 445 -27.63 14.87 -26.78
N GLY A 446 -27.20 15.28 -27.99
CA GLY A 446 -26.03 16.12 -28.22
C GLY A 446 -24.68 15.43 -27.96
N ARG A 447 -23.59 16.22 -27.94
CA ARG A 447 -22.25 15.74 -27.55
C ARG A 447 -22.11 15.77 -26.03
N THR A 448 -22.92 14.97 -25.33
CA THR A 448 -22.88 14.87 -23.87
C THR A 448 -22.36 13.51 -23.41
N GLN A 449 -21.66 13.49 -22.28
CA GLN A 449 -21.19 12.29 -21.60
C GLN A 449 -21.73 12.29 -20.18
N ASN A 450 -22.57 11.32 -19.84
CA ASN A 450 -23.04 11.08 -18.49
C ASN A 450 -21.90 10.47 -17.66
N LEU A 451 -21.84 10.82 -16.37
CA LEU A 451 -20.86 10.29 -15.44
C LEU A 451 -21.54 9.38 -14.42
N SER A 452 -21.05 8.16 -14.29
CA SER A 452 -21.41 7.21 -13.22
C SER A 452 -20.27 7.18 -12.21
N VAL A 453 -20.55 7.61 -10.98
CA VAL A 453 -19.65 7.52 -9.83
C VAL A 453 -20.14 6.36 -8.97
N ASP A 454 -19.57 5.18 -9.21
CA ASP A 454 -19.90 3.95 -8.50
C ASP A 454 -18.92 3.78 -7.32
N LEU A 455 -19.46 3.74 -6.10
CA LEU A 455 -18.72 3.75 -4.86
C LEU A 455 -18.92 2.45 -4.08
N GLU A 456 -17.89 2.01 -3.37
CA GLU A 456 -17.97 0.98 -2.35
C GLU A 456 -17.59 1.60 -1.00
N GLU A 457 -18.56 1.74 -0.09
CA GLU A 457 -18.33 2.39 1.20
C GLU A 457 -17.43 1.57 2.11
N GLY A 458 -16.38 2.21 2.61
CA GLY A 458 -15.40 1.63 3.52
C GLY A 458 -15.71 1.87 4.99
N LYS A 459 -14.82 1.34 5.85
CA LYS A 459 -14.89 1.57 7.29
C LYS A 459 -14.19 2.88 7.65
N THR A 460 -14.99 3.87 8.04
CA THR A 460 -14.52 5.23 8.39
C THR A 460 -14.24 5.42 9.88
N GLY A 461 -14.67 4.47 10.71
CA GLY A 461 -14.39 4.44 12.13
C GLY A 461 -13.12 3.65 12.42
N GLN A 462 -12.21 4.25 13.18
CA GLN A 462 -10.94 3.64 13.57
C GLN A 462 -10.79 3.69 15.09
N LEU A 463 -10.30 2.58 15.64
CA LEU A 463 -9.86 2.47 17.01
C LEU A 463 -8.35 2.21 16.97
N SER A 464 -7.58 3.10 17.57
CA SER A 464 -6.13 3.05 17.59
C SER A 464 -5.64 2.99 19.03
N PHE A 465 -4.62 2.16 19.27
CA PHE A 465 -3.90 2.13 20.53
C PHE A 465 -2.43 2.08 20.22
N GLY A 466 -1.63 2.73 21.04
CA GLY A 466 -0.19 2.66 20.94
C GLY A 466 0.46 2.97 22.26
N ALA A 467 1.76 2.75 22.31
CA ALA A 467 2.59 3.15 23.41
C ALA A 467 3.88 3.75 22.85
N GLY A 468 4.41 4.73 23.55
CA GLY A 468 5.67 5.40 23.26
C GLY A 468 6.55 5.43 24.50
N PHE A 469 7.82 5.70 24.28
CA PHE A 469 8.78 6.00 25.33
C PHE A 469 9.60 7.19 24.86
N SER A 470 9.71 8.24 25.67
CA SER A 470 10.59 9.38 25.44
C SER A 470 11.52 9.60 26.64
N SER A 471 12.62 10.31 26.43
CA SER A 471 13.53 10.68 27.52
C SER A 471 12.93 11.71 28.48
N ILE A 472 11.84 12.37 28.08
CA ILE A 472 11.20 13.46 28.81
C ILE A 472 9.98 12.93 29.58
N ASP A 473 9.01 12.37 28.86
CA ASP A 473 7.72 11.95 29.42
C ASP A 473 7.73 10.50 29.99
N GLY A 474 8.83 9.76 29.78
CA GLY A 474 8.92 8.35 30.12
C GLY A 474 7.96 7.49 29.28
N PHE A 475 7.29 6.52 29.92
CA PHE A 475 6.34 5.62 29.24
C PHE A 475 4.98 6.28 29.10
N ILE A 476 4.47 6.30 27.88
CA ILE A 476 3.14 6.81 27.54
C ILE A 476 2.37 5.74 26.78
N GLY A 477 1.11 5.53 27.14
CA GLY A 477 0.13 4.79 26.34
C GLY A 477 -0.96 5.73 25.82
N PHE A 478 -1.49 5.46 24.62
CA PHE A 478 -2.66 6.18 24.13
C PHE A 478 -3.74 5.23 23.60
N ALA A 479 -4.98 5.69 23.71
CA ALA A 479 -6.16 5.13 23.08
C ALA A 479 -6.88 6.24 22.31
N GLU A 480 -7.23 5.97 21.06
CA GLU A 480 -7.92 6.93 20.19
C GLU A 480 -9.09 6.27 19.47
N ILE A 481 -10.22 6.96 19.48
CA ILE A 481 -11.38 6.67 18.65
C ILE A 481 -11.51 7.82 17.64
N ALA A 482 -11.47 7.50 16.36
CA ALA A 482 -11.68 8.44 15.28
C ALA A 482 -12.83 7.99 14.36
N GLN A 483 -13.64 8.93 13.90
CA GLN A 483 -14.68 8.71 12.90
C GLN A 483 -14.58 9.81 11.84
N SER A 484 -14.08 9.45 10.66
CA SER A 484 -13.74 10.41 9.59
C SER A 484 -14.94 10.84 8.73
N ASN A 485 -16.06 10.09 8.81
CA ASN A 485 -17.33 10.36 8.13
C ASN A 485 -18.48 10.39 9.15
N PHE A 486 -18.31 11.19 10.20
CA PHE A 486 -19.28 11.40 11.27
C PHE A 486 -20.47 12.23 10.78
N ASP A 487 -21.60 12.08 11.48
CA ASP A 487 -22.79 12.93 11.32
C ASP A 487 -23.45 13.14 12.68
N ALA A 488 -23.26 14.33 13.26
CA ALA A 488 -23.80 14.66 14.58
C ALA A 488 -25.32 14.55 14.68
N LEU A 489 -26.04 14.64 13.55
CA LEU A 489 -27.50 14.64 13.51
C LEU A 489 -28.11 13.28 13.13
N ASN A 490 -27.30 12.31 12.71
CA ASN A 490 -27.78 11.00 12.26
C ASN A 490 -27.90 9.99 13.42
N LEU A 491 -28.75 10.26 14.40
CA LEU A 491 -29.00 9.35 15.52
C LEU A 491 -29.70 8.06 15.05
N PRO A 492 -29.31 6.86 15.53
CA PRO A 492 -28.22 6.55 16.46
C PRO A 492 -26.88 6.18 15.78
N TYR A 493 -26.80 6.26 14.46
CA TYR A 493 -25.67 5.73 13.68
C TYR A 493 -24.46 6.65 13.59
N PHE A 494 -24.68 7.96 13.73
CA PHE A 494 -23.68 9.03 13.70
C PHE A 494 -22.70 8.98 12.52
N THR A 495 -23.15 8.59 11.33
CA THR A 495 -22.29 8.45 10.15
C THR A 495 -22.89 9.08 8.91
N GLY A 496 -22.04 9.47 7.96
CA GLY A 496 -22.44 9.88 6.62
C GLY A 496 -22.46 11.38 6.33
N GLY A 497 -22.11 12.22 7.31
CA GLY A 497 -22.13 13.68 7.21
C GLY A 497 -20.81 14.29 6.74
N GLY A 498 -19.76 13.48 6.58
CA GLY A 498 -18.42 13.95 6.23
C GLY A 498 -17.75 14.80 7.32
N GLN A 499 -18.29 14.81 8.54
CA GLN A 499 -17.68 15.44 9.71
C GLN A 499 -16.60 14.53 10.28
N LYS A 500 -15.68 15.09 11.06
CA LYS A 500 -14.63 14.32 11.73
C LYS A 500 -14.82 14.43 13.23
N LEU A 501 -14.85 13.29 13.89
CA LEU A 501 -14.84 13.18 15.35
C LEU A 501 -13.56 12.45 15.75
N ARG A 502 -12.87 12.95 16.78
CA ARG A 502 -11.71 12.30 17.37
C ARG A 502 -11.76 12.44 18.88
N VAL A 503 -11.59 11.33 19.58
CA VAL A 503 -11.45 11.27 21.04
C VAL A 503 -10.15 10.53 21.33
N ARG A 504 -9.23 11.18 22.03
CA ARG A 504 -7.94 10.61 22.40
C ARG A 504 -7.73 10.75 23.90
N ALA A 505 -7.25 9.67 24.51
CA ALA A 505 -6.72 9.66 25.86
C ALA A 505 -5.27 9.18 25.77
N GLU A 506 -4.36 9.94 26.35
CA GLU A 506 -2.94 9.64 26.44
C GLU A 506 -2.54 9.69 27.91
N LEU A 507 -2.00 8.59 28.41
CA LEU A 507 -1.71 8.37 29.82
C LEU A 507 -0.25 7.92 29.95
N GLY A 508 0.55 8.73 30.60
CA GLY A 508 1.90 8.44 31.06
C GLY A 508 2.05 8.71 32.55
N PHE A 509 3.28 8.55 33.05
CA PHE A 509 3.60 8.87 34.44
C PHE A 509 3.69 10.38 34.67
N GLU A 510 4.38 11.08 33.77
CA GLU A 510 4.61 12.53 33.87
C GLU A 510 3.57 13.37 33.10
N ARG A 511 2.72 12.72 32.31
CA ARG A 511 1.80 13.40 31.39
C ARG A 511 0.46 12.67 31.25
N GLN A 512 -0.63 13.43 31.30
CA GLN A 512 -1.97 12.91 31.00
C GLN A 512 -2.72 13.90 30.12
N ASP A 513 -3.10 13.46 28.91
CA ASP A 513 -3.83 14.29 27.95
C ASP A 513 -5.15 13.62 27.53
N PHE A 514 -6.24 14.35 27.70
CA PHE A 514 -7.54 14.00 27.14
C PHE A 514 -7.93 15.03 26.10
N LEU A 515 -8.35 14.57 24.93
CA LEU A 515 -8.76 15.42 23.82
C LEU A 515 -10.05 14.91 23.20
N PHE A 516 -11.04 15.79 23.10
CA PHE A 516 -12.19 15.67 22.24
C PHE A 516 -12.07 16.69 21.11
N SER A 517 -12.22 16.25 19.87
CA SER A 517 -12.10 17.10 18.69
C SER A 517 -13.24 16.82 17.71
N PHE A 518 -13.91 17.88 17.28
CA PHE A 518 -14.94 17.85 16.24
C PHE A 518 -14.59 18.82 15.11
N THR A 519 -14.76 18.40 13.86
CA THR A 519 -14.51 19.23 12.68
C THR A 519 -15.57 19.02 11.61
N GLU A 520 -16.15 20.12 11.13
CA GLU A 520 -16.94 20.23 9.90
C GLU A 520 -16.03 20.78 8.78
N PRO A 521 -15.54 19.95 7.83
CA PRO A 521 -14.59 20.39 6.81
C PRO A 521 -15.22 21.33 5.76
N TYR A 522 -16.56 21.33 5.65
CA TYR A 522 -17.30 22.15 4.69
C TYR A 522 -18.35 23.04 5.36
N PHE A 523 -17.90 23.87 6.29
CA PHE A 523 -18.77 24.77 7.04
C PHE A 523 -19.55 25.70 6.11
N MET A 524 -20.88 25.76 6.31
CA MET A 524 -21.81 26.50 5.45
C MET A 524 -21.74 26.12 3.95
N GLY A 525 -21.35 24.87 3.64
CA GLY A 525 -21.23 24.36 2.27
C GLY A 525 -20.03 24.92 1.48
N ARG A 526 -19.09 25.58 2.16
CA ARG A 526 -17.87 26.14 1.55
C ARG A 526 -16.67 25.29 1.97
N LYS A 527 -15.59 25.29 1.18
CA LYS A 527 -14.28 24.69 1.56
C LYS A 527 -13.62 25.52 2.67
N LEU A 528 -14.23 25.47 3.85
CA LEU A 528 -13.93 26.21 5.05
C LEU A 528 -14.13 25.24 6.20
N ALA A 529 -13.05 24.80 6.83
CA ALA A 529 -13.12 23.89 7.96
C ALA A 529 -13.47 24.69 9.20
N ALA A 530 -14.49 24.29 9.94
CA ALA A 530 -14.81 24.82 11.26
C ALA A 530 -14.83 23.68 12.28
N GLY A 531 -14.35 23.91 13.49
CA GLY A 531 -14.29 22.86 14.49
C GLY A 531 -14.12 23.41 15.89
N PHE A 532 -14.20 22.51 16.87
CA PHE A 532 -13.86 22.81 18.25
C PHE A 532 -13.09 21.66 18.88
N ASP A 533 -12.21 22.00 19.81
CA ASP A 533 -11.47 21.04 20.63
C ASP A 533 -11.79 21.33 22.10
N LEU A 534 -11.89 20.26 22.90
CA LEU A 534 -11.96 20.33 24.35
C LEU A 534 -10.86 19.44 24.87
N TYR A 535 -10.05 19.95 25.80
CA TYR A 535 -8.90 19.23 26.29
C TYR A 535 -8.65 19.44 27.78
N SER A 536 -8.04 18.42 28.38
CA SER A 536 -7.48 18.46 29.73
C SER A 536 -6.06 17.91 29.64
N ARG A 537 -5.08 18.66 30.12
CA ARG A 537 -3.66 18.28 30.10
C ARG A 537 -3.06 18.44 31.49
N ASN A 538 -2.39 17.43 31.99
CA ASN A 538 -1.59 17.47 33.22
C ASN A 538 -0.15 17.17 32.84
N SER A 539 0.78 18.04 33.26
CA SER A 539 2.21 17.93 32.97
C SER A 539 3.01 18.09 34.26
N GLN A 540 3.83 17.09 34.58
CA GLN A 540 4.68 17.04 35.79
C GLN A 540 6.18 17.09 35.45
N TYR A 541 6.54 17.04 34.17
CA TYR A 541 7.93 17.05 33.70
C TYR A 541 8.44 18.46 33.30
N LEU A 542 7.65 19.51 33.52
CA LEU A 542 7.95 20.86 33.02
C LEU A 542 9.00 21.60 33.85
N SER A 543 9.08 21.27 35.14
CA SER A 543 10.01 21.80 36.14
C SER A 543 10.00 20.87 37.34
N ASP A 544 11.10 20.83 38.09
CA ASP A 544 11.17 20.10 39.36
C ASP A 544 10.39 20.80 40.50
N TYR A 545 9.96 22.05 40.31
CA TYR A 545 9.35 22.88 41.36
C TYR A 545 7.87 23.21 41.13
N PHE A 546 7.25 22.76 40.03
CA PHE A 546 5.81 22.96 39.82
C PHE A 546 5.18 21.91 38.90
N ASN A 547 3.88 21.71 39.09
CA ASN A 547 3.02 20.97 38.16
C ASN A 547 2.07 21.92 37.41
N GLU A 548 1.77 21.59 36.15
CA GLU A 548 0.85 22.37 35.31
C GLU A 548 -0.39 21.56 34.91
N ASP A 549 -1.56 22.08 35.24
CA ASP A 549 -2.87 21.58 34.83
C ASP A 549 -3.56 22.56 33.88
N ARG A 550 -3.94 22.11 32.68
CA ARG A 550 -4.71 22.91 31.72
C ARG A 550 -6.05 22.27 31.43
N LEU A 551 -7.12 23.04 31.59
CA LEU A 551 -8.46 22.68 31.14
C LEU A 551 -8.98 23.76 30.20
N GLY A 552 -9.21 23.40 28.94
CA GLY A 552 -9.52 24.39 27.93
C GLY A 552 -10.31 23.89 26.74
N GLY A 553 -10.62 24.84 25.86
CA GLY A 553 -11.22 24.55 24.58
C GLY A 553 -10.91 25.60 23.52
N ASP A 554 -10.92 25.14 22.28
CA ASP A 554 -10.62 25.94 21.11
C ASP A 554 -11.81 25.98 20.16
N LEU A 555 -12.05 27.14 19.54
CA LEU A 555 -12.86 27.26 18.33
C LEU A 555 -11.93 27.53 17.14
N ARG A 556 -12.02 26.71 16.10
CA ARG A 556 -11.11 26.78 14.94
C ARG A 556 -11.86 27.07 13.65
N LEU A 557 -11.28 27.92 12.82
CA LEU A 557 -11.71 28.17 11.45
C LEU A 557 -10.50 28.13 10.51
N GLY A 558 -10.47 27.20 9.56
CA GLY A 558 -9.35 26.96 8.66
C GLY A 558 -9.73 26.99 7.19
N LYS A 559 -8.88 27.57 6.35
CA LYS A 559 -9.07 27.63 4.89
C LYS A 559 -7.78 27.31 4.15
N ALA A 560 -7.87 26.38 3.20
CA ALA A 560 -6.79 26.11 2.25
C ALA A 560 -6.80 27.13 1.11
N PHE A 561 -5.61 27.62 0.75
CA PHE A 561 -5.35 28.55 -0.35
C PHE A 561 -4.45 27.86 -1.39
N GLY A 562 -5.07 27.22 -2.38
CA GLY A 562 -4.36 26.35 -3.32
C GLY A 562 -4.01 25.01 -2.69
N GLU A 563 -2.92 24.39 -3.15
CA GLU A 563 -2.52 23.03 -2.73
C GLU A 563 -1.61 23.04 -1.50
N PHE A 564 -0.89 24.13 -1.26
CA PHE A 564 0.20 24.15 -0.27
C PHE A 564 -0.06 25.06 0.92
N TYR A 565 -0.87 26.11 0.78
CA TYR A 565 -1.06 27.10 1.84
C TYR A 565 -2.36 26.86 2.61
N ARG A 566 -2.32 27.10 3.92
CA ARG A 566 -3.50 27.05 4.79
C ARG A 566 -3.44 28.18 5.81
N GLY A 567 -4.53 28.91 5.95
CA GLY A 567 -4.68 29.89 7.02
C GLY A 567 -5.71 29.44 8.04
N ASP A 568 -5.46 29.71 9.31
CA ASP A 568 -6.30 29.31 10.43
C ASP A 568 -6.53 30.50 11.38
N VAL A 569 -7.73 30.59 11.93
CA VAL A 569 -8.09 31.47 13.03
C VAL A 569 -8.55 30.59 14.17
N VAL A 570 -7.95 30.76 15.35
CA VAL A 570 -8.24 29.96 16.54
C VAL A 570 -8.59 30.90 17.68
N TYR A 571 -9.73 30.68 18.33
CA TYR A 571 -10.03 31.28 19.62
C TYR A 571 -9.79 30.23 20.70
N LYS A 572 -8.90 30.53 21.65
CA LYS A 572 -8.52 29.66 22.77
C LYS A 572 -9.09 30.24 24.06
N MET A 573 -9.67 29.37 24.90
CA MET A 573 -10.05 29.72 26.26
C MET A 573 -9.70 28.55 27.18
N GLU A 574 -8.76 28.75 28.09
CA GLU A 574 -8.25 27.71 28.97
C GLU A 574 -7.92 28.24 30.36
N ASN A 575 -8.21 27.45 31.39
CA ASN A 575 -7.74 27.68 32.74
C ASN A 575 -6.43 26.92 32.92
N VAL A 576 -5.36 27.65 33.24
CA VAL A 576 -4.06 27.10 33.59
C VAL A 576 -3.90 27.19 35.09
N ARG A 577 -3.70 26.04 35.73
CA ARG A 577 -3.41 25.96 37.15
C ARG A 577 -1.96 25.51 37.33
N MET A 578 -1.19 26.35 38.01
CA MET A 578 0.16 26.03 38.46
C MET A 578 0.07 25.62 39.93
N ASP A 579 0.67 24.49 40.28
CA ASP A 579 0.85 24.02 41.66
C ASP A 579 2.34 24.10 41.96
N VAL A 580 2.77 25.17 42.63
CA VAL A 580 4.18 25.52 42.82
C VAL A 580 4.64 25.15 44.23
N ASP A 581 5.81 24.52 44.34
CA ASP A 581 6.38 24.09 45.62
C ASP A 581 6.81 25.27 46.52
N ASP A 582 6.73 25.06 47.83
CA ASP A 582 7.02 26.08 48.85
C ASP A 582 8.47 26.61 48.82
N ASP A 583 9.42 25.80 48.34
CA ASP A 583 10.85 26.12 48.21
C ASP A 583 11.24 26.65 46.82
N ALA A 584 10.28 26.84 45.93
CA ALA A 584 10.50 27.50 44.65
C ALA A 584 10.88 28.99 44.80
N SER A 585 11.47 29.56 43.74
CA SER A 585 11.86 30.97 43.69
C SER A 585 10.67 31.92 43.88
N ALA A 586 10.95 33.19 44.21
CA ALA A 586 9.88 34.17 44.42
C ALA A 586 9.09 34.43 43.12
N GLU A 587 9.79 34.36 41.99
CA GLU A 587 9.27 34.49 40.64
C GLU A 587 8.31 33.35 40.31
N MET A 588 8.67 32.09 40.61
CA MET A 588 7.78 30.94 40.40
C MET A 588 6.57 30.95 41.33
N ARG A 589 6.77 31.24 42.63
CA ARG A 589 5.67 31.30 43.60
C ARG A 589 4.66 32.41 43.30
N ALA A 590 5.03 33.41 42.50
CA ALA A 590 4.09 34.43 42.03
C ALA A 590 3.11 33.91 40.97
N GLU A 591 3.43 32.79 40.31
CA GLU A 591 2.58 32.14 39.30
C GLU A 591 1.65 31.08 39.89
N ASP A 592 1.74 30.80 41.20
CA ASP A 592 0.92 29.78 41.88
C ASP A 592 -0.58 30.10 41.81
N GLY A 593 -1.38 29.06 41.51
CA GLY A 593 -2.84 29.15 41.43
C GLY A 593 -3.41 29.08 40.01
N ASP A 594 -4.67 29.51 39.88
CA ASP A 594 -5.44 29.47 38.64
C ASP A 594 -5.32 30.79 37.85
N SER A 595 -5.11 30.68 36.53
CA SER A 595 -5.10 31.79 35.58
C SER A 595 -5.91 31.45 34.33
N LEU A 596 -6.89 32.28 33.99
CA LEU A 596 -7.69 32.14 32.78
C LEU A 596 -6.98 32.80 31.58
N ILE A 597 -6.58 32.00 30.61
CA ILE A 597 -6.03 32.49 29.35
C ILE A 597 -7.12 32.49 28.28
N SER A 598 -7.35 33.65 27.67
CA SER A 598 -8.30 33.84 26.57
C SER A 598 -7.63 34.59 25.43
N SER A 599 -7.48 33.94 24.27
CA SER A 599 -6.71 34.47 23.15
C SER A 599 -7.30 34.18 21.77
N VAL A 600 -6.90 34.98 20.78
CA VAL A 600 -7.14 34.72 19.36
C VAL A 600 -5.80 34.61 18.63
N SER A 601 -5.65 33.53 17.87
CA SER A 601 -4.47 33.24 17.07
C SER A 601 -4.78 33.23 15.58
N PHE A 602 -3.89 33.83 14.80
CA PHE A 602 -3.90 33.82 13.34
C PHE A 602 -2.69 33.03 12.85
N GLY A 603 -2.94 31.90 12.19
CA GLY A 603 -1.91 31.04 11.62
C GLY A 603 -1.89 31.09 10.10
N LEU A 604 -0.71 31.07 9.50
CA LEU A 604 -0.50 30.79 8.08
C LEU A 604 0.57 29.70 7.98
N SER A 605 0.26 28.62 7.27
CA SER A 605 1.16 27.49 7.04
C SER A 605 1.30 27.18 5.56
N ARG A 606 2.46 26.60 5.20
CA ARG A 606 2.79 26.08 3.88
C ARG A 606 3.41 24.69 4.04
N ASP A 607 2.94 23.70 3.29
CA ASP A 607 3.56 22.37 3.20
C ASP A 607 3.71 21.95 1.74
N THR A 608 4.94 21.74 1.28
CA THR A 608 5.27 21.23 -0.06
C THR A 608 6.07 19.93 -0.03
N ARG A 609 6.15 19.29 1.15
CA ARG A 609 6.94 18.07 1.33
C ARG A 609 6.42 16.95 0.44
N ASP A 610 7.37 16.20 -0.13
CA ASP A 610 7.09 15.00 -0.92
C ASP A 610 6.54 13.84 -0.06
N SER A 611 6.88 13.82 1.22
CA SER A 611 6.41 12.85 2.21
C SER A 611 6.31 13.51 3.58
N ILE A 612 5.28 13.17 4.35
CA ILE A 612 5.07 13.72 5.71
C ILE A 612 6.07 13.11 6.70
N VAL A 613 6.36 11.82 6.57
CA VAL A 613 7.13 11.05 7.56
C VAL A 613 8.63 11.06 7.28
N PHE A 614 9.01 10.94 6.01
CA PHE A 614 10.42 10.96 5.58
C PHE A 614 10.57 11.85 4.33
N PRO A 615 10.55 13.18 4.52
CA PRO A 615 10.67 14.11 3.41
C PRO A 615 12.09 14.06 2.81
N HIS A 616 12.21 14.01 1.49
CA HIS A 616 13.48 14.21 0.79
C HIS A 616 13.57 15.62 0.20
N ARG A 617 12.42 16.22 -0.12
CA ARG A 617 12.32 17.53 -0.77
C ARG A 617 11.12 18.31 -0.27
N GLY A 618 11.17 19.62 -0.54
CA GLY A 618 10.09 20.54 -0.20
C GLY A 618 10.32 21.18 1.16
N ASP A 619 9.32 21.93 1.61
CA ASP A 619 9.36 22.68 2.85
C ASP A 619 8.08 22.54 3.64
N VAL A 620 8.21 22.72 4.95
CA VAL A 620 7.10 23.03 5.84
C VAL A 620 7.44 24.31 6.58
N SER A 621 6.55 25.28 6.55
CA SER A 621 6.72 26.56 7.25
C SER A 621 5.41 27.04 7.82
N SER A 622 5.46 27.73 8.95
CA SER A 622 4.30 28.38 9.55
C SER A 622 4.68 29.65 10.30
N VAL A 623 3.72 30.56 10.38
CA VAL A 623 3.77 31.76 11.21
C VAL A 623 2.44 31.86 11.95
N THR A 624 2.51 32.04 13.27
CA THR A 624 1.36 32.20 14.15
C THR A 624 1.50 33.49 14.94
N ALA A 625 0.44 34.31 14.95
CA ALA A 625 0.35 35.49 15.80
C ALA A 625 -0.81 35.30 16.78
N GLU A 626 -0.54 35.35 18.07
CA GLU A 626 -1.50 35.17 19.17
C GLU A 626 -1.68 36.48 19.95
N PHE A 627 -2.94 36.80 20.25
CA PHE A 627 -3.35 37.97 21.03
C PHE A 627 -4.20 37.49 22.21
N ALA A 628 -3.62 37.52 23.41
CA ALA A 628 -4.29 37.17 24.68
C ALA A 628 -4.77 38.43 25.42
N GLY A 629 -5.86 38.31 26.17
CA GLY A 629 -6.47 39.42 26.93
C GLY A 629 -7.98 39.60 26.68
N LEU A 630 -8.64 38.64 26.03
CA LEU A 630 -10.07 38.72 25.70
C LEU A 630 -10.93 38.25 26.89
N GLY A 631 -10.85 38.99 28.00
CA GLY A 631 -11.50 38.63 29.27
C GLY A 631 -10.81 37.51 30.05
N GLY A 632 -9.52 37.27 29.77
CA GLY A 632 -8.64 36.43 30.58
C GLY A 632 -7.79 37.27 31.53
N ASP A 633 -7.06 36.61 32.42
CA ASP A 633 -6.23 37.22 33.47
C ASP A 633 -4.84 37.64 32.96
N ALA A 634 -4.46 37.19 31.75
CA ALA A 634 -3.19 37.50 31.10
C ALA A 634 -3.38 38.25 29.77
N GLU A 635 -2.63 39.33 29.60
CA GLU A 635 -2.64 40.21 28.42
C GLU A 635 -1.27 40.22 27.75
N PHE A 636 -1.13 39.50 26.63
CA PHE A 636 0.13 39.40 25.89
C PHE A 636 -0.09 39.21 24.39
N VAL A 637 0.93 39.56 23.61
CA VAL A 637 1.01 39.24 22.18
C VAL A 637 2.23 38.35 21.93
N LYS A 638 2.05 37.29 21.14
CA LYS A 638 3.13 36.39 20.72
C LYS A 638 3.12 36.23 19.20
N ILE A 639 4.31 36.18 18.60
CA ILE A 639 4.52 35.80 17.21
C ILE A 639 5.55 34.70 17.19
N GLU A 640 5.21 33.58 16.57
CA GLU A 640 6.10 32.44 16.38
C GLU A 640 6.17 32.08 14.90
N ALA A 641 7.38 31.83 14.42
CA ALA A 641 7.64 31.38 13.06
C ALA A 641 8.54 30.15 13.08
N MET A 642 8.19 29.13 12.30
CA MET A 642 9.02 27.95 12.07
C MET A 642 9.13 27.66 10.58
N ALA A 643 10.28 27.16 10.16
CA ALA A 643 10.52 26.71 8.80
C ALA A 643 11.47 25.50 8.79
N SER A 644 11.19 24.53 7.93
CA SER A 644 12.07 23.40 7.63
C SER A 644 12.10 23.15 6.12
N GLN A 645 13.28 23.21 5.54
CA GLN A 645 13.54 22.95 4.12
C GLN A 645 14.34 21.66 3.97
N TYR A 646 13.88 20.78 3.07
CA TYR A 646 14.52 19.52 2.73
C TYR A 646 15.04 19.56 1.30
N PHE A 647 16.25 19.04 1.07
CA PHE A 647 16.79 18.88 -0.27
C PHE A 647 17.79 17.71 -0.36
N VAL A 648 17.85 17.13 -1.56
CA VAL A 648 18.84 16.11 -1.94
C VAL A 648 20.05 16.83 -2.54
N PRO A 649 21.23 16.81 -1.90
CA PRO A 649 22.39 17.57 -2.38
C PRO A 649 22.99 16.98 -3.65
N ILE A 650 22.82 15.66 -3.89
CA ILE A 650 23.35 14.97 -5.07
C ILE A 650 22.28 14.03 -5.63
N GLU A 651 21.77 14.34 -6.83
CA GLU A 651 20.69 13.60 -7.49
C GLU A 651 20.97 12.09 -7.68
N SER A 652 22.23 11.70 -7.86
CA SER A 652 22.65 10.30 -7.96
C SER A 652 22.50 9.51 -6.65
N PHE A 653 22.27 10.19 -5.53
CA PHE A 653 22.11 9.62 -4.19
C PHE A 653 20.81 10.16 -3.55
N PRO A 654 19.63 9.77 -4.07
CA PRO A 654 18.34 10.36 -3.68
C PRO A 654 18.00 10.19 -2.20
N ASP A 655 18.56 9.18 -1.54
CA ASP A 655 18.35 8.90 -0.13
C ASP A 655 19.24 9.74 0.81
N HIS A 656 20.12 10.59 0.28
CA HIS A 656 20.91 11.54 1.07
C HIS A 656 20.15 12.85 1.15
N VAL A 657 19.80 13.29 2.36
CA VAL A 657 18.92 14.45 2.57
C VAL A 657 19.53 15.40 3.56
N VAL A 658 19.54 16.68 3.21
CA VAL A 658 19.86 17.78 4.13
C VAL A 658 18.56 18.47 4.53
N ARG A 659 18.37 18.69 5.82
CA ARG A 659 17.32 19.52 6.41
C ARG A 659 17.96 20.77 7.00
N VAL A 660 17.44 21.93 6.62
CA VAL A 660 17.72 23.20 7.28
C VAL A 660 16.43 23.63 7.96
N ALA A 661 16.47 23.85 9.26
CA ALA A 661 15.32 24.27 10.03
C ALA A 661 15.64 25.46 10.93
N GLY A 662 14.63 26.26 11.21
CA GLY A 662 14.73 27.35 12.17
C GLY A 662 13.38 27.68 12.78
N THR A 663 13.41 28.14 14.01
CA THR A 663 12.27 28.61 14.78
C THR A 663 12.64 29.94 15.44
N ALA A 664 11.71 30.90 15.45
CA ALA A 664 11.89 32.17 16.15
C ALA A 664 10.56 32.56 16.82
N GLY A 665 10.66 33.10 18.03
CA GLY A 665 9.52 33.53 18.83
C GLY A 665 9.79 34.92 19.42
N LEU A 666 8.77 35.77 19.41
CA LEU A 666 8.76 37.07 20.07
C LEU A 666 7.43 37.23 20.81
N GLY A 667 7.51 37.59 22.07
CA GLY A 667 6.40 37.80 22.98
C GLY A 667 6.53 39.15 23.66
N ARG A 668 5.41 39.71 24.09
CA ARG A 668 5.40 40.87 24.98
C ARG A 668 4.08 40.94 25.75
N ALA A 669 4.17 41.18 27.07
CA ALA A 669 3.01 41.56 27.86
C ALA A 669 2.55 43.00 27.57
N TYR A 670 1.27 43.27 27.78
CA TYR A 670 0.70 44.61 27.65
C TYR A 670 -0.44 44.83 28.63
N GLY A 671 -0.95 46.07 28.68
CA GLY A 671 -2.10 46.43 29.49
C GLY A 671 -1.82 46.30 30.99
N ASP A 672 -2.62 45.50 31.69
CA ASP A 672 -2.53 45.30 33.14
C ASP A 672 -1.53 44.18 33.53
N SER A 673 -1.08 43.37 32.56
CA SER A 673 -0.02 42.38 32.79
C SER A 673 1.37 43.01 32.69
N SER A 674 2.20 42.82 33.72
CA SER A 674 3.60 43.27 33.71
C SER A 674 4.50 42.36 32.87
N ASP A 675 4.20 41.06 32.84
CA ASP A 675 5.00 40.02 32.21
C ASP A 675 4.11 38.94 31.57
N ILE A 676 4.69 38.17 30.65
CA ILE A 676 4.03 36.99 30.10
C ILE A 676 4.06 35.89 31.19
N PRO A 677 2.91 35.25 31.50
CA PRO A 677 2.86 34.13 32.44
C PRO A 677 3.92 33.08 32.10
N MET A 678 4.53 32.46 33.11
CA MET A 678 5.64 31.52 32.88
C MET A 678 5.21 30.35 31.98
N SER A 679 3.97 29.89 32.16
CA SER A 679 3.31 28.85 31.36
C SER A 679 3.18 29.20 29.86
N GLU A 680 3.34 30.48 29.49
CA GLU A 680 3.25 31.00 28.12
C GLU A 680 4.59 31.52 27.56
N ARG A 681 5.69 31.40 28.31
CA ARG A 681 7.03 31.79 27.85
C ARG A 681 7.61 30.79 26.84
N PHE A 682 8.65 31.23 26.13
CA PHE A 682 9.41 30.36 25.23
C PHE A 682 10.49 29.58 25.98
N PHE A 683 10.72 28.33 25.58
CA PHE A 683 11.74 27.44 26.13
C PHE A 683 12.46 26.68 25.00
N LEU A 684 13.76 26.40 25.16
CA LEU A 684 14.56 25.59 24.26
C LEU A 684 15.40 24.58 25.05
N GLY A 685 15.88 23.53 24.37
CA GLY A 685 16.56 22.38 24.96
C GLY A 685 15.80 21.07 24.73
N GLY A 686 16.51 19.95 24.69
CA GLY A 686 15.96 18.61 24.48
C GLY A 686 15.84 18.16 23.01
N GLY A 687 15.19 17.00 22.81
CA GLY A 687 15.22 16.23 21.56
C GLY A 687 14.61 16.91 20.33
N ASP A 688 13.67 17.83 20.52
CA ASP A 688 12.91 18.47 19.44
C ASP A 688 13.34 19.92 19.15
N SER A 689 14.30 20.47 19.89
CA SER A 689 14.84 21.82 19.68
C SER A 689 16.37 21.82 19.53
N ILE A 690 17.12 22.08 20.60
CA ILE A 690 18.60 22.08 20.62
C ILE A 690 19.07 20.79 21.30
N ARG A 691 19.37 19.77 20.50
CA ARG A 691 19.76 18.45 21.03
C ARG A 691 21.14 18.52 21.69
N GLY A 692 21.31 17.80 22.79
CA GLY A 692 22.58 17.80 23.55
C GLY A 692 22.51 18.61 24.84
N PHE A 693 21.56 19.54 24.93
CA PHE A 693 21.12 20.19 26.16
C PHE A 693 19.90 19.45 26.72
N GLU A 694 19.70 19.51 28.03
CA GLU A 694 18.52 18.92 28.70
C GLU A 694 17.21 19.63 28.30
N TYR A 695 16.06 19.06 28.66
CA TYR A 695 14.77 19.62 28.29
C TYR A 695 14.56 20.99 28.96
N ARG A 696 14.21 22.02 28.18
CA ARG A 696 14.04 23.42 28.64
C ARG A 696 15.29 24.10 29.22
N ASP A 697 16.44 23.44 29.15
CA ASP A 697 17.67 23.85 29.84
C ASP A 697 18.30 25.15 29.29
N VAL A 698 17.99 25.50 28.04
CA VAL A 698 18.57 26.67 27.36
C VAL A 698 17.74 27.92 27.64
N GLY A 699 18.33 28.88 28.36
CA GLY A 699 17.76 30.20 28.56
C GLY A 699 17.99 30.80 29.95
N PRO A 700 17.23 31.85 30.29
CA PRO A 700 17.26 32.48 31.60
C PRO A 700 16.86 31.52 32.72
N ARG A 701 17.54 31.63 33.87
CA ARG A 701 17.28 30.86 35.08
C ARG A 701 16.95 31.74 36.27
N ASP A 702 16.30 31.16 37.28
CA ASP A 702 16.05 31.82 38.56
C ASP A 702 17.19 31.64 39.57
N SER A 703 16.96 32.04 40.82
CA SER A 703 17.95 31.92 41.91
C SER A 703 18.25 30.49 42.34
N ASN A 704 17.38 29.53 42.00
CA ASN A 704 17.53 28.11 42.27
C ASN A 704 18.20 27.36 41.11
N ASP A 705 18.65 28.10 40.08
CA ASP A 705 19.21 27.57 38.84
C ASP A 705 18.18 26.80 37.99
N GLU A 706 16.90 27.13 38.11
CA GLU A 706 15.82 26.51 37.35
C GLU A 706 15.44 27.34 36.10
N PRO A 707 15.22 26.73 34.91
CA PRO A 707 14.83 27.48 33.72
C PRO A 707 13.45 28.14 33.84
N ILE A 708 13.40 29.46 33.59
CA ILE A 708 12.16 30.26 33.71
C ILE A 708 11.59 30.74 32.36
N GLY A 709 12.25 30.36 31.26
CA GLY A 709 11.90 30.75 29.90
C GLY A 709 12.08 32.25 29.64
N GLY A 710 11.60 32.70 28.48
CA GLY A 710 11.77 34.10 28.08
C GLY A 710 10.73 34.61 27.08
N GLU A 711 10.78 35.92 26.83
CA GLU A 711 9.91 36.62 25.88
C GLU A 711 10.38 36.50 24.43
N ALA A 712 11.63 36.09 24.18
CA ALA A 712 12.11 35.86 22.82
C ALA A 712 12.90 34.56 22.73
N MET A 713 12.87 33.92 21.56
CA MET A 713 13.71 32.76 21.27
C MET A 713 14.15 32.74 19.81
N ILE A 714 15.29 32.12 19.54
CA ILE A 714 15.69 31.71 18.20
C ILE A 714 16.39 30.36 18.28
N ALA A 715 16.06 29.46 17.36
CA ALA A 715 16.71 28.17 17.21
C ALA A 715 16.93 27.86 15.73
N GLY A 716 18.02 27.18 15.42
CA GLY A 716 18.39 26.72 14.09
C GLY A 716 18.96 25.31 14.14
N SER A 717 18.67 24.50 13.13
CA SER A 717 19.14 23.13 13.02
C SER A 717 19.54 22.80 11.58
N LEU A 718 20.75 22.28 11.41
CA LEU A 718 21.24 21.68 10.18
C LEU A 718 21.39 20.17 10.40
N GLU A 719 20.58 19.36 9.73
CA GLU A 719 20.63 17.90 9.83
C GLU A 719 20.93 17.27 8.46
N TYR A 720 21.86 16.33 8.42
CA TYR A 720 22.15 15.49 7.26
C TYR A 720 21.81 14.03 7.57
N THR A 721 20.98 13.42 6.75
CA THR A 721 20.60 12.01 6.86
C THR A 721 21.01 11.20 5.63
N PHE A 722 21.44 9.96 5.86
CA PHE A 722 21.91 9.06 4.81
C PHE A 722 21.51 7.61 5.11
N PRO A 723 21.28 6.77 4.08
CA PRO A 723 20.87 5.38 4.28
C PRO A 723 22.03 4.55 4.84
N LEU A 724 21.78 3.80 5.91
CA LEU A 724 22.65 2.72 6.36
C LEU A 724 22.16 1.38 5.80
N VAL A 725 20.83 1.15 5.88
CA VAL A 725 20.08 0.08 5.21
C VAL A 725 18.66 0.55 4.92
N SER A 726 17.83 -0.23 4.21
CA SER A 726 16.50 0.20 3.71
C SER A 726 15.55 0.84 4.73
N LYS A 727 15.69 0.50 6.02
CA LYS A 727 14.85 1.01 7.12
C LYS A 727 15.61 1.73 8.23
N ILE A 728 16.91 1.97 8.03
CA ILE A 728 17.78 2.59 9.04
C ILE A 728 18.60 3.67 8.32
N ARG A 729 18.47 4.91 8.81
CA ARG A 729 19.27 6.04 8.33
C ARG A 729 20.17 6.54 9.45
N GLY A 730 21.40 6.89 9.11
CA GLY A 730 22.25 7.68 9.99
C GLY A 730 21.86 9.15 9.89
N ALA A 731 22.06 9.90 10.96
CA ALA A 731 21.90 11.35 11.02
C ALA A 731 23.16 11.98 11.64
N ALA A 732 23.55 13.13 11.13
CA ALA A 732 24.51 14.04 11.77
C ALA A 732 23.87 15.42 11.80
N PHE A 733 24.01 16.13 12.90
CA PHE A 733 23.34 17.41 13.07
C PHE A 733 24.20 18.44 13.79
N PHE A 734 23.81 19.70 13.59
CA PHE A 734 24.31 20.87 14.28
C PHE A 734 23.11 21.75 14.63
N ASP A 735 22.92 22.00 15.92
CA ASP A 735 21.83 22.82 16.44
C ASP A 735 22.42 24.04 17.15
N MET A 736 21.70 25.16 17.10
CA MET A 736 22.07 26.38 17.81
C MET A 736 20.83 27.16 18.21
N GLY A 737 20.94 28.02 19.20
CA GLY A 737 19.88 28.93 19.56
C GLY A 737 20.05 29.53 20.94
N ASN A 738 19.06 30.31 21.37
CA ASN A 738 18.92 30.74 22.74
C ASN A 738 17.48 31.23 23.02
N VAL A 739 17.16 31.34 24.30
CA VAL A 739 15.98 32.00 24.85
C VAL A 739 16.43 33.26 25.59
N TYR A 740 15.64 34.32 25.51
CA TYR A 740 15.97 35.65 26.01
C TYR A 740 14.87 36.15 26.92
N SER A 741 15.25 36.70 28.08
CA SER A 741 14.32 37.34 29.01
C SER A 741 13.52 38.44 28.31
N THR A 742 14.16 39.24 27.46
CA THR A 742 13.51 40.31 26.70
C THR A 742 13.92 40.28 25.22
N PRO A 743 13.08 40.82 24.30
CA PRO A 743 13.46 40.95 22.90
C PRO A 743 14.69 41.83 22.62
N SER A 744 15.13 42.67 23.57
CA SER A 744 16.33 43.50 23.41
C SER A 744 17.64 42.73 23.46
N ASP A 745 17.64 41.55 24.09
CA ASP A 745 18.84 40.72 24.30
C ASP A 745 19.11 39.77 23.12
N PHE A 746 18.32 39.90 22.05
CA PHE A 746 18.29 38.99 20.91
C PHE A 746 19.67 38.79 20.26
N MET A 747 20.04 37.53 20.03
CA MET A 747 21.33 37.04 19.51
C MET A 747 22.53 37.12 20.46
N ASP A 748 22.37 37.58 21.70
CA ASP A 748 23.42 37.44 22.72
C ASP A 748 23.52 35.97 23.21
N GLY A 749 24.69 35.56 23.69
CA GLY A 749 24.87 34.26 24.37
C GLY A 749 24.38 33.00 23.64
N ILE A 750 24.45 32.93 22.29
CA ILE A 750 23.99 31.75 21.55
C ILE A 750 24.73 30.50 21.99
N VAL A 751 23.98 29.45 22.35
CA VAL A 751 24.50 28.11 22.59
C VAL A 751 24.42 27.27 21.32
N ALA A 752 25.26 26.25 21.22
CA ALA A 752 25.29 25.36 20.07
C ALA A 752 25.78 23.96 20.42
N SER A 753 25.30 22.97 19.68
CA SER A 753 25.65 21.57 19.83
C SER A 753 25.87 20.88 18.48
N VAL A 754 26.65 19.81 18.50
CA VAL A 754 26.78 18.88 17.37
C VAL A 754 26.45 17.48 17.83
N GLY A 755 25.95 16.65 16.93
CA GLY A 755 25.62 15.29 17.31
C GLY A 755 25.42 14.34 16.16
N MET A 756 25.15 13.10 16.55
CA MET A 756 24.86 12.00 15.64
C MET A 756 23.61 11.27 16.10
N GLY A 757 22.90 10.68 15.16
CA GLY A 757 21.68 9.97 15.43
C GLY A 757 21.38 8.84 14.48
N VAL A 758 20.35 8.10 14.81
CA VAL A 758 19.79 7.01 14.00
C VAL A 758 18.30 7.26 13.82
N ARG A 759 17.80 7.08 12.60
CA ARG A 759 16.38 7.12 12.25
C ARG A 759 15.96 5.71 11.85
N LEU A 760 15.06 5.09 12.61
CA LEU A 760 14.54 3.76 12.32
C LEU A 760 13.10 3.89 11.81
N ASN A 761 12.81 3.26 10.67
CA ASN A 761 11.45 3.16 10.17
C ASN A 761 10.90 1.76 10.46
N LEU A 762 10.23 1.61 11.59
CA LEU A 762 9.68 0.34 12.03
C LEU A 762 8.17 0.25 11.73
N PRO A 763 7.59 -0.96 11.62
CA PRO A 763 6.14 -1.12 11.46
C PRO A 763 5.31 -0.45 12.57
N VAL A 764 5.92 -0.23 13.75
CA VAL A 764 5.31 0.41 14.91
C VAL A 764 5.40 1.94 14.90
N GLY A 765 6.08 2.54 13.91
CA GLY A 765 6.31 3.97 13.79
C GLY A 765 7.79 4.33 13.59
N PRO A 766 8.09 5.60 13.29
CA PRO A 766 9.46 6.09 13.27
C PRO A 766 10.09 6.03 14.66
N ILE A 767 11.41 5.93 14.72
CA ILE A 767 12.17 6.13 15.96
C ILE A 767 13.33 7.06 15.65
N LYS A 768 13.53 8.06 16.49
CA LYS A 768 14.71 8.93 16.46
C LYS A 768 15.53 8.67 17.73
N LEU A 769 16.80 8.35 17.53
CA LEU A 769 17.80 8.27 18.59
C LEU A 769 18.87 9.30 18.27
N ASP A 770 19.15 10.22 19.18
CA ASP A 770 20.10 11.31 18.99
C ASP A 770 21.01 11.42 20.20
N TYR A 771 22.30 11.65 19.96
CA TYR A 771 23.27 12.01 20.98
C TYR A 771 23.92 13.33 20.56
N GLY A 772 23.68 14.39 21.35
CA GLY A 772 24.20 15.72 21.12
C GLY A 772 25.28 16.06 22.15
N ILE A 773 26.26 16.85 21.72
CA ILE A 773 27.34 17.37 22.57
C ILE A 773 27.32 18.90 22.42
N PRO A 774 27.08 19.65 23.51
CA PRO A 774 27.27 21.09 23.56
C PRO A 774 28.71 21.46 23.17
N ILE A 775 28.86 22.38 22.24
CA ILE A 775 30.17 22.91 21.78
C ILE A 775 30.30 24.41 22.01
N ILE A 776 29.19 25.10 22.22
CA ILE A 776 29.13 26.47 22.72
C ILE A 776 28.09 26.45 23.84
N THR A 777 28.51 26.80 25.03
CA THR A 777 27.68 26.94 26.23
C THR A 777 27.71 28.40 26.68
N ASP A 778 26.75 28.77 27.51
CA ASP A 778 26.73 30.04 28.24
C ASP A 778 27.09 29.83 29.72
N ASP A 779 26.99 30.89 30.51
CA ASP A 779 27.31 30.87 31.95
C ASP A 779 26.39 29.91 32.75
N TRP A 780 25.23 29.54 32.20
CA TRP A 780 24.22 28.69 32.83
C TRP A 780 24.36 27.21 32.43
N THR A 781 24.87 26.95 31.23
CA THR A 781 25.03 25.61 30.66
C THR A 781 26.48 25.12 30.70
N GLU A 782 27.36 25.83 31.42
CA GLU A 782 28.78 25.48 31.55
C GLU A 782 28.95 24.15 32.33
N GLY A 783 29.50 23.13 31.66
CA GLY A 783 29.80 21.82 32.27
C GLY A 783 28.92 20.66 31.80
N GLU A 784 27.95 20.90 30.93
CA GLU A 784 27.19 19.84 30.27
C GLU A 784 28.10 18.92 29.43
N ASN A 785 27.97 17.61 29.62
CA ASN A 785 28.83 16.60 28.96
C ASN A 785 28.18 15.92 27.73
N GLY A 786 26.97 16.37 27.36
CA GLY A 786 26.17 15.87 26.25
C GLY A 786 24.97 15.02 26.68
N ALA A 787 23.83 15.23 26.02
CA ALA A 787 22.57 14.56 26.29
C ALA A 787 22.20 13.51 25.22
N PHE A 788 21.61 12.41 25.67
CA PHE A 788 20.96 11.42 24.82
C PHE A 788 19.46 11.69 24.75
N SER A 789 18.92 11.84 23.55
CA SER A 789 17.49 12.02 23.31
C SER A 789 16.96 10.85 22.49
N PHE A 790 15.79 10.33 22.85
CA PHE A 790 15.11 9.32 22.05
C PHE A 790 13.61 9.57 22.02
N ASN A 791 13.02 9.34 20.86
CA ASN A 791 11.58 9.44 20.62
C ASN A 791 11.13 8.18 19.86
N VAL A 792 10.23 7.39 20.48
CA VAL A 792 9.71 6.12 19.96
C VAL A 792 8.19 6.18 19.84
N GLY A 793 7.63 5.95 18.65
CA GLY A 793 6.20 5.63 18.48
C GLY A 793 5.52 6.31 17.29
N THR A 794 4.19 6.23 17.21
CA THR A 794 3.37 6.93 16.20
C THR A 794 3.04 8.37 16.57
N ILE A 795 3.78 8.95 17.51
CA ILE A 795 3.58 10.30 18.02
C ILE A 795 4.63 11.18 17.32
N PHE A 796 4.32 11.61 16.09
CA PHE A 796 5.11 12.58 15.32
C PHE A 796 4.18 13.54 14.57
#